data_AF-A0A831YH24-F1
#
_entry.id   AF-A0A831YH24-F1
#
_cell.length_a   1.000
_cell.length_b   1.000
_cell.length_c   1.000
_cell.angle_alpha   90.00
_cell.angle_beta   90.00
_cell.angle_gamma   90.00
#
_symmetry.space_group_name_H-M   'P 1'
#
loop_
_entity.id
_entity.type
_entity.pdbx_description
1 polymer ?
#
loop_
_entity_poly.entity_id
_entity_poly.type
_entity_poly.pdbx_seq_one_letter_code
_entity_poly.pdbx_strand_id
1 'polypeptide(L)'
;MRRELNAVLALYASHSRDLYEKLRPHLEADFGLADELAEARHNELSKYSDANMGTKAYAALLSIARGGIDGHAAMLLMGEGALADIVLLKPGSAYVKAERVAKRRGETVDPSRSGPAGWEDRAASMLLRFLVGYSEADLKFRRVVKGGRKGFQVFRVYGGVEALVGELWIGEVAYFKVSEEELRRLVEEARKTAPDLSGFDKAPQYVAWRATDVSASGKRIVAATAHTWQAAWYFGLLGEEKSISGGANITEEDINFVVTAYWPREREDEILRKSRWLESLLGRRVESWQQLVDAIDWSWVLKKVEELAGALKPWIGPEGAGDEEREGLVRRMLGELALLAHLAEARRGMDDDRWREERVKRLAKAVEALSGGRIADDHADTLAKLIIRYTEGLKKQTEGRIENLAREVGVPSEDVWGIVDFVLSDMNCLVRDCARDEVVRKFVAPALELIMLDKALRDEFSREEALLNFGKMYATAVAGDGTVERRLVGLVVGGELGGGAVLLRLATLYLLNQLLPDELKFDVRVYMERGRYYNITAYGEDAARLMHLLAVSAPSAGGKYLSPKFDQFVEEAKVEVQVGNISDASSGVAADLTISEGGIEIKYNVYIRGDTIELEFQSTDRNRAELAALLLRHAGVSAEVKKKEDNKDVWRVRASIGKLVAGREELRKALIEIVKEATKRNAVNTNTAERWLGKLEKGRVLREGWPEYEVGLVNGALVLRYRSRNLDSIEREAQRLEKRGLKRGVHFSVKMPEGGEAGYVYIRSEGLAYAAYLSVHGKDKDQRELAADFVKIILQRAEEAGEDVRKKAEEIVEEGKAWGSLKLKGFEKKVEVDGNEHVVKVIDGSAELEESRRGR
;
A
#
# COMPACT_ATOMS: atom_id res chain seq x y z
N MET A 1 10.71 -3.80 -29.12
CA MET A 1 12.17 -3.92 -29.40
C MET A 1 12.79 -5.19 -28.81
N ARG A 2 12.61 -5.52 -27.51
CA ARG A 2 13.00 -6.84 -26.94
C ARG A 2 12.47 -8.03 -27.78
N ARG A 3 11.18 -8.00 -28.12
CA ARG A 3 10.53 -9.01 -28.99
C ARG A 3 11.16 -9.08 -30.38
N GLU A 4 11.45 -7.93 -30.99
CA GLU A 4 12.00 -7.83 -32.35
C GLU A 4 13.46 -8.28 -32.43
N LEU A 5 14.33 -7.83 -31.51
CA LEU A 5 15.72 -8.30 -31.44
C LEU A 5 15.78 -9.80 -31.15
N ASN A 6 14.94 -10.29 -30.24
CA ASN A 6 14.82 -11.73 -29.98
C ASN A 6 14.24 -12.49 -31.18
N ALA A 7 13.32 -11.92 -31.94
CA ALA A 7 12.78 -12.52 -33.15
C ALA A 7 13.85 -12.60 -34.25
N VAL A 8 14.67 -11.56 -34.41
CA VAL A 8 15.82 -11.54 -35.34
C VAL A 8 16.85 -12.58 -34.92
N LEU A 9 17.21 -12.64 -33.64
CA LEU A 9 18.13 -13.66 -33.10
C LEU A 9 17.56 -15.07 -33.26
N ALA A 10 16.26 -15.28 -33.04
CA ALA A 10 15.58 -16.55 -33.25
C ALA A 10 15.54 -16.96 -34.74
N LEU A 11 15.34 -16.00 -35.65
CA LEU A 11 15.42 -16.18 -37.10
C LEU A 11 16.82 -16.63 -37.53
N TYR A 12 17.87 -16.03 -37.00
CA TYR A 12 19.24 -16.47 -37.29
C TYR A 12 19.56 -17.81 -36.64
N ALA A 13 19.09 -18.07 -35.41
CA ALA A 13 19.23 -19.37 -34.77
C ALA A 13 18.54 -20.50 -35.57
N SER A 14 17.42 -20.21 -36.25
CA SER A 14 16.71 -21.18 -37.08
C SER A 14 17.35 -21.41 -38.45
N HIS A 15 18.18 -20.48 -38.95
CA HIS A 15 18.83 -20.57 -40.26
C HIS A 15 20.30 -21.00 -40.19
N SER A 16 21.05 -20.56 -39.18
CA SER A 16 22.46 -20.92 -38.97
C SER A 16 22.93 -20.62 -37.55
N ARG A 17 23.30 -21.68 -36.83
CA ARG A 17 23.86 -21.56 -35.47
C ARG A 17 25.17 -20.76 -35.44
N ASP A 18 26.00 -20.88 -36.48
CA ASP A 18 27.26 -20.12 -36.59
C ASP A 18 27.04 -18.61 -36.75
N LEU A 19 26.03 -18.19 -37.53
CA LEU A 19 25.66 -16.78 -37.65
C LEU A 19 25.06 -16.24 -36.35
N TYR A 20 24.25 -17.05 -35.66
CA TYR A 20 23.70 -16.70 -34.36
C TYR A 20 24.80 -16.46 -33.32
N GLU A 21 25.76 -17.39 -33.15
CA GLU A 21 26.85 -17.24 -32.17
C GLU A 21 27.75 -16.03 -32.47
N LYS A 22 27.89 -15.62 -33.75
CA LYS A 22 28.65 -14.42 -34.15
C LYS A 22 27.90 -13.11 -33.90
N LEU A 23 26.58 -13.09 -34.08
CA LEU A 23 25.77 -11.87 -33.96
C LEU A 23 25.26 -11.62 -32.54
N ARG A 24 25.03 -12.69 -31.77
CA ARG A 24 24.49 -12.64 -30.42
C ARG A 24 25.24 -11.66 -29.50
N PRO A 25 26.58 -11.67 -29.39
CA PRO A 25 27.29 -10.75 -28.49
C PRO A 25 27.12 -9.27 -28.83
N HIS A 26 26.76 -8.96 -30.08
CA HIS A 26 26.56 -7.58 -30.55
C HIS A 26 25.13 -7.09 -30.38
N LEU A 27 24.14 -7.99 -30.44
CA LEU A 27 22.71 -7.66 -30.49
C LEU A 27 21.94 -8.01 -29.21
N GLU A 28 22.43 -8.94 -28.39
CA GLU A 28 21.82 -9.30 -27.10
C GLU A 28 22.01 -8.16 -26.09
N ALA A 29 20.93 -7.45 -25.77
CA ALA A 29 20.99 -6.31 -24.87
C ALA A 29 21.16 -6.73 -23.40
N ASP A 30 22.15 -6.16 -22.74
CA ASP A 30 22.27 -6.18 -21.27
C ASP A 30 21.40 -5.07 -20.68
N PHE A 31 20.27 -5.45 -20.09
CA PHE A 31 19.28 -4.50 -19.61
C PHE A 31 19.73 -3.71 -18.38
N GLY A 32 20.53 -4.31 -17.49
CA GLY A 32 21.05 -3.60 -16.32
C GLY A 32 22.05 -2.54 -16.75
N LEU A 33 22.95 -2.90 -17.67
CA LEU A 33 23.92 -1.95 -18.23
C LEU A 33 23.25 -0.85 -19.06
N ALA A 34 22.18 -1.18 -19.78
CA ALA A 34 21.43 -0.19 -20.57
C ALA A 34 20.64 0.79 -19.70
N ASP A 35 20.12 0.33 -18.55
CA ASP A 35 19.41 1.15 -17.57
C ASP A 35 20.35 2.19 -16.96
N GLU A 36 21.53 1.75 -16.52
CA GLU A 36 22.57 2.66 -16.01
C GLU A 36 23.05 3.65 -17.08
N LEU A 37 23.25 3.19 -18.32
CA LEU A 37 23.66 4.07 -19.42
C LEU A 37 22.59 5.10 -19.77
N ALA A 38 21.30 4.75 -19.67
CA ALA A 38 20.21 5.66 -19.99
C ALA A 38 20.16 6.88 -19.05
N GLU A 39 20.62 6.74 -17.81
CA GLU A 39 20.67 7.77 -16.77
C GLU A 39 22.06 8.41 -16.60
N ALA A 40 23.08 7.87 -17.27
CA ALA A 40 24.45 8.29 -17.15
C ALA A 40 24.63 9.79 -17.46
N ARG A 41 25.38 10.48 -16.61
CA ARG A 41 25.80 11.86 -16.88
C ARG A 41 26.91 11.90 -17.93
N HIS A 42 27.14 13.06 -18.51
CA HIS A 42 28.19 13.26 -19.54
C HIS A 42 29.56 12.67 -19.15
N ASN A 43 30.00 12.87 -17.91
CA ASN A 43 31.26 12.36 -17.39
C ASN A 43 31.27 10.84 -17.10
N GLU A 44 30.14 10.17 -17.23
CA GLU A 44 29.95 8.75 -16.94
C GLU A 44 29.77 7.92 -18.22
N LEU A 45 29.44 8.55 -19.35
CA LEU A 45 29.29 7.87 -20.65
C LEU A 45 30.54 7.08 -21.08
N SER A 46 31.73 7.45 -20.59
CA SER A 46 32.98 6.72 -20.85
C SER A 46 33.04 5.37 -20.14
N LYS A 47 32.31 5.18 -19.03
CA LYS A 47 32.24 3.91 -18.29
C LYS A 47 31.55 2.81 -19.10
N TYR A 48 30.73 3.20 -20.09
CA TYR A 48 29.93 2.31 -20.92
C TYR A 48 30.51 2.14 -22.33
N SER A 49 31.81 2.34 -22.52
CA SER A 49 32.45 2.24 -23.85
C SER A 49 32.29 0.89 -24.52
N ASP A 50 32.15 -0.16 -23.71
CA ASP A 50 32.15 -1.56 -24.12
C ASP A 50 30.73 -2.12 -24.27
N ALA A 51 29.71 -1.28 -24.07
CA ALA A 51 28.32 -1.66 -24.34
C ALA A 51 28.14 -2.09 -25.81
N ASN A 52 27.46 -3.21 -26.02
CA ASN A 52 27.18 -3.72 -27.36
C ASN A 52 26.05 -2.92 -28.05
N MET A 53 25.79 -3.20 -29.33
CA MET A 53 24.82 -2.42 -30.12
C MET A 53 23.40 -2.58 -29.58
N GLY A 54 23.03 -3.78 -29.11
CA GLY A 54 21.74 -4.06 -28.48
C GLY A 54 21.52 -3.21 -27.22
N THR A 55 22.50 -3.20 -26.31
CA THR A 55 22.49 -2.39 -25.08
C THR A 55 22.39 -0.90 -25.38
N LYS A 56 23.19 -0.38 -26.33
CA LYS A 56 23.16 1.04 -26.71
C LYS A 56 21.84 1.46 -27.34
N ALA A 57 21.28 0.62 -28.22
CA ALA A 57 19.98 0.88 -28.82
C ALA A 57 18.88 0.94 -27.74
N TYR A 58 18.97 0.08 -26.73
CA TYR A 58 17.99 0.02 -25.65
C TYR A 58 18.15 1.20 -24.68
N ALA A 59 19.38 1.51 -24.30
CA ALA A 59 19.72 2.66 -23.47
C ALA A 59 19.27 3.98 -24.11
N ALA A 60 19.52 4.16 -25.41
CA ALA A 60 19.08 5.36 -26.13
C ALA A 60 17.56 5.55 -26.09
N LEU A 61 16.78 4.49 -26.30
CA LEU A 61 15.30 4.56 -26.22
C LEU A 61 14.80 4.83 -24.80
N LEU A 62 15.39 4.17 -23.79
CA LEU A 62 15.09 4.45 -22.37
C LEU A 62 15.43 5.90 -22.01
N SER A 63 16.59 6.37 -22.44
CA SER A 63 17.06 7.73 -22.19
C SER A 63 16.16 8.77 -22.89
N ILE A 64 15.62 8.50 -24.08
CA ILE A 64 14.61 9.37 -24.72
C ILE A 64 13.31 9.42 -23.87
N ALA A 65 12.89 8.29 -23.30
CA ALA A 65 11.71 8.25 -22.44
C ALA A 65 11.95 9.03 -21.12
N ARG A 66 13.14 8.88 -20.52
CA ARG A 66 13.54 9.53 -19.25
C ARG A 66 14.07 10.96 -19.40
N GLY A 67 14.19 11.47 -20.63
CA GLY A 67 14.77 12.78 -20.89
C GLY A 67 16.27 12.87 -20.58
N GLY A 68 16.99 11.75 -20.60
CA GLY A 68 18.42 11.67 -20.36
C GLY A 68 19.27 12.20 -21.51
N ILE A 69 20.57 12.36 -21.23
CA ILE A 69 21.54 12.97 -22.15
C ILE A 69 21.78 12.08 -23.38
N ASP A 70 21.84 10.76 -23.20
CA ASP A 70 22.05 9.81 -24.30
C ASP A 70 20.85 9.80 -25.26
N GLY A 71 19.64 9.98 -24.73
CA GLY A 71 18.42 10.11 -25.50
C GLY A 71 18.35 11.41 -26.30
N HIS A 72 18.73 12.53 -25.70
CA HIS A 72 18.86 13.80 -26.43
C HIS A 72 19.94 13.72 -27.53
N ALA A 73 21.06 13.04 -27.27
CA ALA A 73 22.08 12.80 -28.28
C ALA A 73 21.52 11.98 -29.46
N ALA A 74 20.72 10.94 -29.18
CA ALA A 74 20.04 10.14 -30.21
C ALA A 74 19.08 10.98 -31.05
N MET A 75 18.28 11.86 -30.43
CA MET A 75 17.33 12.74 -31.14
C MET A 75 18.05 13.75 -32.06
N LEU A 76 19.12 14.37 -31.58
CA LEU A 76 19.93 15.30 -32.37
C LEU A 76 20.57 14.61 -33.58
N LEU A 77 21.12 13.42 -33.38
CA LEU A 77 21.70 12.62 -34.46
C LEU A 77 20.62 12.15 -35.45
N MET A 78 19.42 11.80 -34.98
CA MET A 78 18.28 11.46 -35.83
C MET A 78 17.92 12.62 -36.77
N GLY A 79 17.88 13.84 -36.25
CA GLY A 79 17.58 15.04 -37.02
C GLY A 79 18.60 15.38 -38.12
N GLU A 80 19.78 14.74 -38.13
CA GLU A 80 20.82 14.89 -39.16
C GLU A 80 20.98 13.62 -40.01
N GLY A 81 20.11 12.62 -39.86
CA GLY A 81 20.23 11.32 -40.56
C GLY A 81 21.39 10.45 -40.05
N ALA A 82 21.88 10.73 -38.84
CA ALA A 82 23.07 10.13 -38.23
C ALA A 82 22.73 9.17 -37.06
N LEU A 83 21.47 8.73 -36.95
CA LEU A 83 21.00 7.91 -35.82
C LEU A 83 21.83 6.63 -35.61
N ALA A 84 22.34 6.02 -36.68
CA ALA A 84 23.17 4.82 -36.59
C ALA A 84 24.43 5.02 -35.74
N ASP A 85 24.92 6.27 -35.62
CA ASP A 85 26.08 6.59 -34.78
C ASP A 85 25.84 6.32 -33.29
N ILE A 86 24.58 6.28 -32.83
CA ILE A 86 24.26 5.99 -31.42
C ILE A 86 24.65 4.56 -31.03
N VAL A 87 24.54 3.61 -31.97
CA VAL A 87 24.90 2.20 -31.74
C VAL A 87 26.30 1.86 -32.25
N LEU A 88 26.79 2.57 -33.27
CA LEU A 88 28.10 2.32 -33.88
C LEU A 88 29.26 2.96 -33.12
N LEU A 89 29.05 4.09 -32.46
CA LEU A 89 30.10 4.77 -31.69
C LEU A 89 30.11 4.32 -30.23
N LYS A 90 31.21 4.64 -29.52
CA LYS A 90 31.21 4.63 -28.06
C LYS A 90 30.27 5.74 -27.55
N PRO A 91 29.55 5.57 -26.42
CA PRO A 91 28.54 6.55 -25.98
C PRO A 91 29.09 7.98 -25.84
N GLY A 92 30.27 8.14 -25.24
CA GLY A 92 30.95 9.44 -25.18
C GLY A 92 31.28 10.05 -26.55
N SER A 93 31.62 9.23 -27.55
CA SER A 93 31.89 9.69 -28.91
C SER A 93 30.61 10.08 -29.66
N ALA A 94 29.51 9.34 -29.44
CA ALA A 94 28.19 9.69 -29.96
C ALA A 94 27.72 11.03 -29.38
N TYR A 95 27.89 11.24 -28.07
CA TYR A 95 27.60 12.51 -27.41
C TYR A 95 28.39 13.69 -28.00
N VAL A 96 29.71 13.57 -28.17
CA VAL A 96 30.54 14.64 -28.76
C VAL A 96 30.12 14.96 -30.21
N LYS A 97 29.63 13.95 -30.94
CA LYS A 97 29.08 14.15 -32.29
C LYS A 97 27.74 14.90 -32.22
N ALA A 98 26.84 14.51 -31.32
CA ALA A 98 25.59 15.21 -31.06
C ALA A 98 25.81 16.65 -30.56
N GLU A 99 26.84 16.92 -29.75
CA GLU A 99 27.18 18.26 -29.28
C GLU A 99 27.57 19.20 -30.42
N ARG A 100 28.29 18.68 -31.42
CA ARG A 100 28.59 19.43 -32.65
C ARG A 100 27.35 19.70 -33.50
N VAL A 101 26.32 18.86 -33.41
CA VAL A 101 25.02 19.11 -34.06
C VAL A 101 24.24 20.18 -33.30
N ALA A 102 24.12 20.03 -31.97
CA ALA A 102 23.42 20.98 -31.10
C ALA A 102 24.00 22.40 -31.22
N LYS A 103 25.33 22.55 -31.17
CA LYS A 103 26.01 23.85 -31.33
C LYS A 103 25.69 24.54 -32.66
N ARG A 104 25.52 23.77 -33.75
CA ARG A 104 25.13 24.32 -35.06
C ARG A 104 23.68 24.82 -35.09
N ARG A 105 22.82 24.32 -34.21
CA ARG A 105 21.41 24.70 -34.07
C ARG A 105 21.16 25.75 -32.98
N GLY A 106 22.20 26.16 -32.24
CA GLY A 106 22.05 27.04 -31.07
C GLY A 106 21.45 26.35 -29.85
N GLU A 107 21.50 25.01 -29.81
CA GLU A 107 20.94 24.16 -28.76
C GLU A 107 22.05 23.51 -27.92
N THR A 108 21.68 22.87 -26.81
CA THR A 108 22.58 22.04 -25.98
C THR A 108 22.11 20.59 -25.95
N VAL A 109 23.04 19.63 -25.86
CA VAL A 109 22.71 18.21 -25.63
C VAL A 109 22.22 17.99 -24.19
N ASP A 110 22.66 18.83 -23.26
CA ASP A 110 22.18 18.83 -21.88
C ASP A 110 20.71 19.33 -21.84
N PRO A 111 19.76 18.48 -21.42
CA PRO A 111 18.34 18.83 -21.34
C PRO A 111 18.05 19.99 -20.38
N SER A 112 18.94 20.25 -19.42
CA SER A 112 18.76 21.31 -18.41
C SER A 112 18.99 22.73 -18.93
N ARG A 113 19.49 22.87 -20.18
CA ARG A 113 19.87 24.15 -20.81
C ARG A 113 19.24 24.37 -22.19
N SER A 114 18.32 23.51 -22.62
CA SER A 114 17.63 23.60 -23.91
C SER A 114 16.31 24.38 -23.81
N GLY A 115 15.89 25.02 -24.92
CA GLY A 115 14.59 25.67 -25.05
C GLY A 115 13.41 24.66 -25.07
N PRO A 116 12.15 25.13 -25.08
CA PRO A 116 10.99 24.24 -25.01
C PRO A 116 10.94 23.29 -26.21
N ALA A 117 10.89 21.98 -25.92
CA ALA A 117 10.84 20.91 -26.93
C ALA A 117 9.68 21.10 -27.92
N GLY A 118 9.91 20.71 -29.18
CA GLY A 118 8.89 20.72 -30.23
C GLY A 118 7.72 19.78 -29.92
N TRP A 119 6.61 19.91 -30.65
CA TRP A 119 5.47 19.00 -30.47
C TRP A 119 5.85 17.56 -30.81
N GLU A 120 6.68 17.37 -31.83
CA GLU A 120 7.21 16.10 -32.31
C GLU A 120 8.07 15.39 -31.23
N ASP A 121 8.93 16.14 -30.54
CA ASP A 121 9.79 15.60 -29.47
C ASP A 121 8.96 15.18 -28.25
N ARG A 122 7.99 16.01 -27.86
CA ARG A 122 7.02 15.67 -26.80
C ARG A 122 6.18 14.45 -27.16
N ALA A 123 5.78 14.33 -28.43
CA ALA A 123 5.03 13.19 -28.93
C ALA A 123 5.86 11.90 -28.89
N ALA A 124 7.10 11.95 -29.37
CA ALA A 124 8.00 10.79 -29.41
C ALA A 124 8.32 10.29 -28.00
N SER A 125 8.68 11.19 -27.07
CA SER A 125 8.96 10.83 -25.68
C SER A 125 7.74 10.20 -24.99
N MET A 126 6.55 10.78 -25.16
CA MET A 126 5.31 10.24 -24.57
C MET A 126 4.90 8.89 -25.15
N LEU A 127 5.05 8.68 -26.47
CA LEU A 127 4.79 7.38 -27.09
C LEU A 127 5.74 6.30 -26.57
N LEU A 128 7.02 6.65 -26.36
CA LEU A 128 7.99 5.71 -25.78
C LEU A 128 7.67 5.38 -24.33
N ARG A 129 7.34 6.36 -23.48
CA ARG A 129 6.85 6.11 -22.11
C ARG A 129 5.62 5.19 -22.11
N PHE A 130 4.70 5.41 -23.06
CA PHE A 130 3.51 4.59 -23.20
C PHE A 130 3.82 3.13 -23.59
N LEU A 131 4.82 2.93 -24.47
CA LEU A 131 5.31 1.61 -24.88
C LEU A 131 6.09 0.91 -23.77
N VAL A 132 6.81 1.65 -22.93
CA VAL A 132 7.53 1.10 -21.76
C VAL A 132 6.55 0.53 -20.74
N GLY A 133 5.46 1.26 -20.42
CA GLY A 133 4.43 0.78 -19.50
C GLY A 133 3.61 -0.42 -19.99
N TYR A 134 3.48 -0.61 -21.31
CA TYR A 134 2.80 -1.77 -21.92
C TYR A 134 3.82 -2.79 -22.45
N SER A 135 4.61 -3.38 -21.54
CA SER A 135 5.76 -4.23 -21.88
C SER A 135 5.47 -5.46 -22.76
N GLU A 136 4.21 -5.92 -22.84
CA GLU A 136 3.82 -7.16 -23.56
C GLU A 136 2.63 -7.02 -24.53
N ALA A 137 2.04 -5.83 -24.69
CA ALA A 137 0.83 -5.67 -25.51
C ALA A 137 1.13 -5.05 -26.88
N ASP A 138 0.55 -5.60 -27.94
CA ASP A 138 0.61 -4.97 -29.27
C ASP A 138 -0.29 -3.73 -29.27
N LEU A 139 0.33 -2.55 -29.25
CA LEU A 139 -0.38 -1.28 -29.24
C LEU A 139 -0.48 -0.69 -30.66
N LYS A 140 -1.66 -0.19 -30.99
CA LYS A 140 -1.90 0.57 -32.23
C LYS A 140 -2.28 2.00 -31.89
N PHE A 141 -1.58 2.95 -32.51
CA PHE A 141 -1.81 4.38 -32.34
C PHE A 141 -2.49 4.95 -33.59
N ARG A 142 -3.59 5.70 -33.42
CA ARG A 142 -4.24 6.45 -34.50
C ARG A 142 -4.22 7.93 -34.18
N ARG A 143 -3.66 8.75 -35.06
CA ARG A 143 -3.59 10.20 -34.85
C ARG A 143 -4.99 10.80 -34.74
N VAL A 144 -5.18 11.69 -33.77
CA VAL A 144 -6.43 12.44 -33.56
C VAL A 144 -6.15 13.93 -33.36
N VAL A 145 -7.04 14.77 -33.88
CA VAL A 145 -7.02 16.23 -33.68
C VAL A 145 -8.41 16.69 -33.29
N LYS A 146 -8.57 17.27 -32.10
CA LYS A 146 -9.86 17.80 -31.60
C LYS A 146 -9.63 19.15 -30.91
N GLY A 147 -10.43 20.16 -31.23
CA GLY A 147 -10.38 21.47 -30.57
C GLY A 147 -9.01 22.15 -30.59
N GLY A 148 -8.25 22.02 -31.68
CA GLY A 148 -6.89 22.56 -31.80
C GLY A 148 -5.80 21.73 -31.10
N ARG A 149 -6.15 20.67 -30.37
CA ARG A 149 -5.22 19.75 -29.70
C ARG A 149 -4.89 18.56 -30.59
N LYS A 150 -3.63 18.12 -30.59
CA LYS A 150 -3.15 16.95 -31.33
C LYS A 150 -2.84 15.81 -30.35
N GLY A 151 -3.11 14.57 -30.76
CA GLY A 151 -2.90 13.40 -29.91
C GLY A 151 -3.01 12.08 -30.67
N PHE A 152 -3.12 10.98 -29.93
CA PHE A 152 -3.27 9.62 -30.43
C PHE A 152 -4.38 8.88 -29.69
N GLN A 153 -5.28 8.23 -30.43
CA GLN A 153 -6.08 7.14 -29.90
C GLN A 153 -5.19 5.91 -29.77
N VAL A 154 -5.24 5.26 -28.62
CA VAL A 154 -4.42 4.09 -28.31
C VAL A 154 -5.31 2.86 -28.21
N PHE A 155 -4.98 1.83 -28.97
CA PHE A 155 -5.68 0.55 -29.00
C PHE A 155 -4.74 -0.56 -28.57
N ARG A 156 -5.28 -1.55 -27.88
CA ARG A 156 -4.62 -2.82 -27.59
C ARG A 156 -5.10 -3.86 -28.59
N VAL A 157 -4.17 -4.59 -29.19
CA VAL A 157 -4.46 -5.61 -30.20
C VAL A 157 -4.23 -6.99 -29.59
N TYR A 158 -5.29 -7.82 -29.56
CA TYR A 158 -5.22 -9.22 -29.15
C TYR A 158 -5.82 -10.09 -30.24
N GLY A 159 -5.03 -10.97 -30.85
CA GLY A 159 -5.53 -11.92 -31.87
C GLY A 159 -6.22 -11.25 -33.07
N GLY A 160 -5.84 -10.03 -33.42
CA GLY A 160 -6.45 -9.24 -34.50
C GLY A 160 -7.64 -8.36 -34.09
N VAL A 161 -8.09 -8.41 -32.82
CA VAL A 161 -9.14 -7.54 -32.28
C VAL A 161 -8.51 -6.31 -31.64
N GLU A 162 -8.97 -5.11 -32.05
CA GLU A 162 -8.52 -3.83 -31.50
C GLU A 162 -9.48 -3.35 -30.40
N ALA A 163 -8.99 -3.23 -29.16
CA ALA A 163 -9.74 -2.66 -28.04
C ALA A 163 -9.21 -1.26 -27.72
N LEU A 164 -10.08 -0.25 -27.66
CA LEU A 164 -9.67 1.13 -27.33
C LEU A 164 -9.25 1.20 -25.86
N VAL A 165 -8.03 1.67 -25.62
CA VAL A 165 -7.47 1.92 -24.28
C VAL A 165 -7.72 3.36 -23.85
N GLY A 166 -7.66 4.32 -24.78
CA GLY A 166 -7.88 5.73 -24.48
C GLY A 166 -7.33 6.69 -25.53
N GLU A 167 -7.29 7.97 -25.16
CA GLU A 167 -6.78 9.07 -25.97
C GLU A 167 -5.62 9.77 -25.25
N LEU A 168 -4.42 9.71 -25.83
CA LEU A 168 -3.22 10.43 -25.42
C LEU A 168 -3.21 11.82 -26.07
N TRP A 169 -3.25 12.88 -25.27
CA TRP A 169 -3.21 14.26 -25.75
C TRP A 169 -1.85 14.90 -25.48
N ILE A 170 -1.28 15.56 -26.49
CA ILE A 170 0.07 16.15 -26.44
C ILE A 170 -0.06 17.67 -26.56
N GLY A 171 0.09 18.36 -25.42
CA GLY A 171 0.18 19.81 -25.29
C GLY A 171 1.50 20.24 -24.63
N GLU A 172 1.50 21.33 -23.85
CA GLU A 172 2.62 21.65 -22.94
C GLU A 172 2.79 20.57 -21.87
N VAL A 173 1.67 20.06 -21.36
CA VAL A 173 1.58 18.88 -20.51
C VAL A 173 0.80 17.80 -21.25
N ALA A 174 1.33 16.59 -21.31
CA ALA A 174 0.61 15.45 -21.88
C ALA A 174 -0.34 14.87 -20.83
N TYR A 175 -1.53 14.46 -21.26
CA TYR A 175 -2.45 13.73 -20.39
C TYR A 175 -3.13 12.61 -21.17
N PHE A 176 -3.37 11.49 -20.48
CA PHE A 176 -4.04 10.34 -21.04
C PHE A 176 -5.47 10.27 -20.52
N LYS A 177 -6.44 10.26 -21.43
CA LYS A 177 -7.85 10.01 -21.10
C LYS A 177 -8.14 8.53 -21.36
N VAL A 178 -8.48 7.79 -20.32
CA VAL A 178 -8.76 6.35 -20.41
C VAL A 178 -10.12 6.15 -21.08
N SER A 179 -10.27 5.08 -21.87
CA SER A 179 -11.54 4.69 -22.46
C SER A 179 -12.53 4.24 -21.38
N GLU A 180 -13.83 4.33 -21.69
CA GLU A 180 -14.85 3.83 -20.76
C GLU A 180 -14.73 2.32 -20.55
N GLU A 181 -14.36 1.57 -21.58
CA GLU A 181 -14.18 0.12 -21.51
C GLU A 181 -13.05 -0.29 -20.56
N GLU A 182 -11.88 0.37 -20.66
CA GLU A 182 -10.75 0.05 -19.78
C GLU A 182 -11.02 0.54 -18.35
N LEU A 183 -11.69 1.68 -18.17
CA LEU A 183 -12.15 2.12 -16.84
C LEU A 183 -13.13 1.14 -16.21
N ARG A 184 -14.11 0.64 -16.97
CA ARG A 184 -15.04 -0.39 -16.48
C ARG A 184 -14.30 -1.66 -16.10
N ARG A 185 -13.31 -2.09 -16.88
CA ARG A 185 -12.51 -3.26 -16.54
C ARG A 185 -11.78 -3.10 -15.21
N LEU A 186 -11.12 -1.96 -14.99
CA LEU A 186 -10.43 -1.66 -13.72
C LEU A 186 -11.40 -1.64 -12.53
N VAL A 187 -12.59 -1.07 -12.74
CA VAL A 187 -13.65 -1.01 -11.72
C VAL A 187 -14.20 -2.40 -11.40
N GLU A 188 -14.44 -3.25 -12.41
CA GLU A 188 -14.90 -4.62 -12.22
C GLU A 188 -13.86 -5.48 -11.48
N GLU A 189 -12.57 -5.27 -11.75
CA GLU A 189 -11.48 -5.94 -11.03
C GLU A 189 -11.44 -5.52 -9.56
N ALA A 190 -11.59 -4.22 -9.28
CA ALA A 190 -11.70 -3.70 -7.92
C ALA A 190 -12.96 -4.23 -7.21
N ARG A 191 -14.11 -4.32 -7.90
CA ARG A 191 -15.35 -4.88 -7.33
C ARG A 191 -15.21 -6.34 -6.95
N LYS A 192 -14.56 -7.17 -7.77
CA LYS A 192 -14.32 -8.59 -7.48
C LYS A 192 -13.48 -8.81 -6.22
N THR A 193 -12.62 -7.85 -5.90
CA THR A 193 -11.71 -7.90 -4.75
C THR A 193 -12.19 -7.07 -3.56
N ALA A 194 -13.37 -6.43 -3.68
CA ALA A 194 -13.95 -5.60 -2.63
C ALA A 194 -14.26 -6.43 -1.36
N PRO A 195 -13.96 -5.89 -0.17
CA PRO A 195 -14.27 -6.57 1.08
C PRO A 195 -15.78 -6.64 1.31
N ASP A 196 -16.26 -7.79 1.81
CA ASP A 196 -17.66 -7.93 2.24
C ASP A 196 -17.90 -7.27 3.60
N LEU A 197 -18.32 -6.01 3.57
CA LEU A 197 -18.66 -5.22 4.75
C LEU A 197 -20.11 -5.39 5.21
N SER A 198 -20.81 -6.45 4.79
CA SER A 198 -22.20 -6.70 5.18
C SER A 198 -22.33 -6.96 6.69
N GLY A 199 -23.19 -6.23 7.38
CA GLY A 199 -23.37 -6.40 8.84
C GLY A 199 -22.23 -5.81 9.69
N PHE A 200 -21.26 -5.12 9.08
CA PHE A 200 -20.37 -4.21 9.79
C PHE A 200 -21.03 -2.85 10.00
N ASP A 201 -20.70 -2.19 11.11
CA ASP A 201 -20.85 -0.74 11.21
C ASP A 201 -19.77 -0.08 10.36
N LYS A 202 -20.19 0.60 9.29
CA LYS A 202 -19.30 1.20 8.28
C LYS A 202 -18.84 2.61 8.65
N ALA A 203 -19.46 3.24 9.65
CA ALA A 203 -19.20 4.64 9.97
C ALA A 203 -17.74 4.92 10.41
N PRO A 204 -17.08 4.09 11.25
CA PRO A 204 -15.69 4.33 11.63
C PRO A 204 -14.75 4.44 10.41
N GLN A 205 -14.79 3.47 9.48
CA GLN A 205 -13.96 3.56 8.27
C GLN A 205 -14.42 4.70 7.35
N TYR A 206 -15.73 4.95 7.28
CA TYR A 206 -16.27 6.00 6.41
C TYR A 206 -15.79 7.39 6.79
N VAL A 207 -15.88 7.77 8.06
CA VAL A 207 -15.44 9.11 8.50
C VAL A 207 -13.92 9.29 8.33
N ALA A 208 -13.15 8.21 8.45
CA ALA A 208 -11.71 8.24 8.21
C ALA A 208 -11.37 8.40 6.71
N TRP A 209 -12.01 7.63 5.82
CA TRP A 209 -11.88 7.82 4.37
C TRP A 209 -12.35 9.21 3.92
N ARG A 210 -13.41 9.74 4.56
CA ARG A 210 -13.93 11.08 4.30
C ARG A 210 -12.94 12.18 4.71
N ALA A 211 -11.98 11.90 5.58
CA ALA A 211 -10.90 12.82 5.93
C ALA A 211 -9.74 12.81 4.92
N THR A 212 -9.58 11.72 4.15
CA THR A 212 -8.50 11.54 3.17
C THR A 212 -9.00 11.77 1.73
N ASP A 213 -9.21 10.69 0.98
CA ASP A 213 -9.41 10.61 -0.47
C ASP A 213 -10.87 10.63 -0.91
N VAL A 214 -11.81 10.48 0.03
CA VAL A 214 -13.24 10.59 -0.23
C VAL A 214 -13.72 11.99 0.12
N SER A 215 -14.36 12.66 -0.82
CA SER A 215 -14.90 14.01 -0.66
C SER A 215 -16.36 14.09 -1.10
N ALA A 216 -16.96 15.28 -0.98
CA ALA A 216 -18.24 15.60 -1.60
C ALA A 216 -18.10 16.79 -2.56
N SER A 217 -18.76 16.68 -3.71
CA SER A 217 -18.90 17.74 -4.69
C SER A 217 -20.39 17.89 -5.04
N GLY A 218 -21.00 18.97 -4.58
CA GLY A 218 -22.45 19.19 -4.68
C GLY A 218 -23.24 18.07 -4.00
N LYS A 219 -24.09 17.37 -4.77
CA LYS A 219 -24.93 16.26 -4.30
C LYS A 219 -24.31 14.88 -4.51
N ARG A 220 -22.99 14.80 -4.68
CA ARG A 220 -22.28 13.55 -4.98
C ARG A 220 -21.10 13.36 -4.06
N ILE A 221 -20.85 12.11 -3.68
CA ILE A 221 -19.59 11.66 -3.09
C ILE A 221 -18.64 11.39 -4.24
N VAL A 222 -17.39 11.82 -4.10
CA VAL A 222 -16.34 11.65 -5.12
C VAL A 222 -15.12 11.03 -4.45
N ALA A 223 -14.63 9.95 -5.03
CA ALA A 223 -13.37 9.33 -4.60
C ALA A 223 -12.50 9.05 -5.83
N ALA A 224 -11.25 9.48 -5.78
CA ALA A 224 -10.26 9.24 -6.83
C ALA A 224 -9.12 8.40 -6.26
N THR A 225 -8.61 7.45 -7.02
CA THR A 225 -7.44 6.66 -6.61
C THR A 225 -6.71 6.08 -7.81
N ALA A 226 -5.39 5.95 -7.69
CA ALA A 226 -4.55 5.20 -8.61
C ALA A 226 -4.43 3.71 -8.24
N HIS A 227 -4.99 3.31 -7.09
CA HIS A 227 -4.81 1.99 -6.51
C HIS A 227 -6.09 1.16 -6.60
N THR A 228 -5.99 -0.01 -7.24
CA THR A 228 -7.11 -0.95 -7.39
C THR A 228 -7.63 -1.45 -6.04
N TRP A 229 -6.75 -1.72 -5.08
CA TRP A 229 -7.14 -2.13 -3.72
C TRP A 229 -7.94 -1.04 -2.98
N GLN A 230 -7.58 0.22 -3.16
CA GLN A 230 -8.28 1.35 -2.53
C GLN A 230 -9.65 1.55 -3.17
N ALA A 231 -9.75 1.41 -4.50
CA ALA A 231 -11.03 1.42 -5.21
C ALA A 231 -11.94 0.28 -4.72
N ALA A 232 -11.39 -0.92 -4.50
CA ALA A 232 -12.12 -2.06 -3.95
C ALA A 232 -12.76 -1.73 -2.59
N TRP A 233 -12.04 -1.02 -1.73
CA TRP A 233 -12.59 -0.52 -0.45
C TRP A 233 -13.70 0.49 -0.63
N TYR A 234 -13.59 1.43 -1.57
CA TYR A 234 -14.68 2.37 -1.85
C TYR A 234 -15.96 1.64 -2.27
N PHE A 235 -15.84 0.63 -3.14
CA PHE A 235 -16.99 -0.18 -3.56
C PHE A 235 -17.54 -1.04 -2.42
N GLY A 236 -16.69 -1.63 -1.56
CA GLY A 236 -17.16 -2.35 -0.37
C GLY A 236 -17.92 -1.45 0.61
N LEU A 237 -17.47 -0.20 0.75
CA LEU A 237 -18.05 0.77 1.66
C LEU A 237 -19.35 1.38 1.13
N LEU A 238 -19.31 1.96 -0.07
CA LEU A 238 -20.38 2.76 -0.68
C LEU A 238 -21.29 1.97 -1.63
N GLY A 239 -20.91 0.74 -1.97
CA GLY A 239 -21.61 -0.08 -2.95
C GLY A 239 -21.40 0.41 -4.37
N GLU A 240 -22.38 0.17 -5.23
CA GLU A 240 -22.32 0.53 -6.65
C GLU A 240 -22.31 2.05 -6.86
N GLU A 241 -21.38 2.50 -7.69
CA GLU A 241 -21.26 3.89 -8.14
C GLU A 241 -22.32 4.26 -9.19
N LYS A 242 -22.59 5.56 -9.30
CA LYS A 242 -23.51 6.12 -10.30
C LYS A 242 -22.83 6.39 -11.63
N SER A 243 -21.56 6.75 -11.58
CA SER A 243 -20.75 7.03 -12.77
C SER A 243 -19.26 6.93 -12.42
N ILE A 244 -18.44 6.71 -13.44
CA ILE A 244 -16.99 6.69 -13.35
C ILE A 244 -16.38 7.62 -14.38
N SER A 245 -15.23 8.19 -14.05
CA SER A 245 -14.34 8.89 -14.98
C SER A 245 -12.91 8.52 -14.63
N GLY A 246 -11.98 8.63 -15.56
CA GLY A 246 -10.58 8.41 -15.20
C GLY A 246 -9.62 8.89 -16.26
N GLY A 247 -8.40 9.10 -15.79
CA GLY A 247 -7.24 9.46 -16.60
C GLY A 247 -6.11 8.50 -16.29
N ALA A 248 -4.97 8.69 -16.94
CA ALA A 248 -3.73 8.08 -16.48
C ALA A 248 -2.62 9.13 -16.43
N ASN A 249 -1.83 9.04 -15.37
CA ASN A 249 -0.57 9.75 -15.28
C ASN A 249 0.50 8.88 -15.93
N ILE A 250 1.20 9.44 -16.92
CA ILE A 250 2.30 8.77 -17.60
C ILE A 250 3.59 9.26 -16.95
N THR A 251 4.25 8.40 -16.17
CA THR A 251 5.56 8.69 -15.60
C THR A 251 6.66 8.20 -16.54
N GLU A 252 7.91 8.40 -16.14
CA GLU A 252 9.09 7.91 -16.87
C GLU A 252 9.23 6.39 -16.81
N GLU A 253 8.57 5.76 -15.84
CA GLU A 253 8.70 4.35 -15.52
C GLU A 253 7.40 3.56 -15.81
N ASP A 254 6.22 4.18 -15.65
CA ASP A 254 4.93 3.47 -15.75
C ASP A 254 3.72 4.36 -16.09
N ILE A 255 2.57 3.73 -16.37
CA ILE A 255 1.27 4.37 -16.58
C ILE A 255 0.36 4.08 -15.38
N ASN A 256 0.15 5.10 -14.56
CA ASN A 256 -0.71 5.01 -13.38
C ASN A 256 -2.14 5.44 -13.74
N PHE A 257 -3.04 4.47 -13.89
CA PHE A 257 -4.47 4.72 -14.11
C PHE A 257 -5.12 5.28 -12.85
N VAL A 258 -5.75 6.44 -12.98
CA VAL A 258 -6.53 7.07 -11.90
C VAL A 258 -8.00 6.92 -12.22
N VAL A 259 -8.70 6.18 -11.37
CA VAL A 259 -10.15 6.03 -11.43
C VAL A 259 -10.79 6.99 -10.44
N THR A 260 -11.74 7.78 -10.93
CA THR A 260 -12.62 8.63 -10.12
C THR A 260 -14.05 8.08 -10.20
N ALA A 261 -14.60 7.68 -9.07
CA ALA A 261 -15.96 7.18 -8.97
C ALA A 261 -16.86 8.16 -8.21
N TYR A 262 -18.14 8.17 -8.59
CA TYR A 262 -19.13 9.10 -8.07
C TYR A 262 -20.33 8.34 -7.49
N TRP A 263 -20.74 8.65 -6.27
CA TRP A 263 -21.91 8.08 -5.61
C TRP A 263 -22.95 9.14 -5.26
N PRO A 264 -24.24 8.76 -5.15
CA PRO A 264 -25.26 9.62 -4.57
C PRO A 264 -24.96 9.92 -3.09
N ARG A 265 -25.25 11.14 -2.63
CA ARG A 265 -24.99 11.56 -1.23
C ARG A 265 -25.81 10.73 -0.23
N GLU A 266 -26.93 10.17 -0.67
CA GLU A 266 -27.79 9.27 0.09
C GLU A 266 -27.05 8.01 0.59
N ARG A 267 -25.93 7.61 -0.04
CA ARG A 267 -25.08 6.51 0.46
C ARG A 267 -24.37 6.87 1.76
N GLU A 268 -23.93 8.12 1.89
CA GLU A 268 -23.33 8.64 3.13
C GLU A 268 -24.38 8.62 4.25
N ASP A 269 -25.55 9.20 3.97
CA ASP A 269 -26.66 9.27 4.93
C ASP A 269 -27.10 7.86 5.37
N GLU A 270 -27.12 6.88 4.47
CA GLU A 270 -27.43 5.49 4.79
C GLU A 270 -26.41 4.86 5.75
N ILE A 271 -25.11 5.12 5.55
CA ILE A 271 -24.03 4.64 6.42
C ILE A 271 -24.17 5.24 7.83
N LEU A 272 -24.34 6.56 7.90
CA LEU A 272 -24.44 7.28 9.18
C LEU A 272 -25.69 6.84 9.96
N ARG A 273 -26.84 6.75 9.28
CA ARG A 273 -28.14 6.37 9.87
C ARG A 273 -28.18 4.95 10.43
N LYS A 274 -27.37 4.04 9.89
CA LYS A 274 -27.30 2.63 10.33
C LYS A 274 -26.25 2.40 11.42
N SER A 275 -25.46 3.42 11.75
CA SER A 275 -24.35 3.27 12.69
C SER A 275 -24.84 3.21 14.13
N ARG A 276 -24.67 2.05 14.77
CA ARG A 276 -24.91 1.88 16.21
C ARG A 276 -23.76 2.47 17.02
N TRP A 277 -22.55 2.47 16.46
CA TRP A 277 -21.38 3.10 17.07
C TRP A 277 -21.60 4.60 17.26
N LEU A 278 -22.04 5.33 16.22
CA LEU A 278 -22.32 6.76 16.33
C LEU A 278 -23.46 7.04 17.32
N GLU A 279 -24.52 6.22 17.31
CA GLU A 279 -25.65 6.38 18.23
C GLU A 279 -25.22 6.19 19.70
N SER A 280 -24.41 5.16 19.99
CA SER A 280 -23.82 4.93 21.30
C SER A 280 -22.88 6.06 21.73
N LEU A 281 -22.03 6.52 20.80
CA LEU A 281 -21.01 7.54 21.07
C LEU A 281 -21.61 8.92 21.32
N LEU A 282 -22.62 9.31 20.53
CA LEU A 282 -23.21 10.66 20.57
C LEU A 282 -24.52 10.74 21.36
N GLY A 283 -25.06 9.58 21.80
CA GLY A 283 -26.33 9.50 22.53
C GLY A 283 -27.55 9.81 21.68
N ARG A 284 -27.40 9.88 20.35
CA ARG A 284 -28.47 10.17 19.39
C ARG A 284 -28.14 9.59 18.03
N ARG A 285 -29.19 9.26 17.28
CA ARG A 285 -29.06 8.84 15.89
C ARG A 285 -28.72 10.02 15.00
N VAL A 286 -27.85 9.79 14.03
CA VAL A 286 -27.40 10.78 13.04
C VAL A 286 -27.86 10.35 11.66
N GLU A 287 -28.64 11.20 10.98
CA GLU A 287 -29.26 10.85 9.69
C GLU A 287 -28.49 11.41 8.48
N SER A 288 -27.56 12.34 8.68
CA SER A 288 -26.77 12.96 7.60
C SER A 288 -25.42 13.49 8.06
N TRP A 289 -24.55 13.82 7.11
CA TRP A 289 -23.25 14.43 7.41
C TRP A 289 -23.37 15.74 8.21
N GLN A 290 -24.31 16.61 7.84
CA GLN A 290 -24.52 17.87 8.58
C GLN A 290 -24.97 17.59 10.01
N GLN A 291 -25.87 16.62 10.21
CA GLN A 291 -26.29 16.23 11.56
C GLN A 291 -25.14 15.63 12.37
N LEU A 292 -24.19 14.93 11.73
CA LEU A 292 -22.99 14.43 12.41
C LEU A 292 -22.14 15.58 12.94
N VAL A 293 -21.87 16.57 12.10
CA VAL A 293 -21.09 17.76 12.45
C VAL A 293 -21.78 18.55 13.55
N ASP A 294 -23.10 18.76 13.45
CA ASP A 294 -23.90 19.44 14.45
C ASP A 294 -23.98 18.67 15.77
N ALA A 295 -23.87 17.34 15.71
CA ALA A 295 -23.96 16.48 16.87
C ALA A 295 -22.72 16.50 17.76
N ILE A 296 -21.56 16.87 17.20
CA ILE A 296 -20.29 17.03 17.92
C ILE A 296 -20.36 18.34 18.74
N ASP A 297 -20.01 18.24 20.02
CA ASP A 297 -19.79 19.41 20.88
C ASP A 297 -18.37 19.94 20.64
N TRP A 298 -18.25 20.88 19.71
CA TRP A 298 -16.95 21.45 19.31
C TRP A 298 -16.35 22.33 20.39
N SER A 299 -17.20 22.94 21.24
CA SER A 299 -16.74 23.69 22.41
C SER A 299 -16.06 22.77 23.42
N TRP A 300 -16.65 21.59 23.67
CA TRP A 300 -16.04 20.56 24.50
C TRP A 300 -14.74 20.02 23.89
N VAL A 301 -14.72 19.73 22.58
CA VAL A 301 -13.51 19.25 21.88
C VAL A 301 -12.37 20.26 22.03
N LEU A 302 -12.64 21.54 21.77
CA LEU A 302 -11.65 22.62 21.92
C LEU A 302 -11.10 22.66 23.35
N LYS A 303 -12.00 22.73 24.34
CA LYS A 303 -11.62 22.79 25.75
C LYS A 303 -10.75 21.60 26.17
N LYS A 304 -11.12 20.39 25.72
CA LYS A 304 -10.35 19.17 26.03
C LYS A 304 -8.94 19.23 25.43
N VAL A 305 -8.78 19.73 24.20
CA VAL A 305 -7.47 19.88 23.56
C VAL A 305 -6.64 20.98 24.24
N GLU A 306 -7.26 22.09 24.66
CA GLU A 306 -6.60 23.14 25.44
C GLU A 306 -6.01 22.61 26.75
N GLU A 307 -6.76 21.77 27.48
CA GLU A 307 -6.28 21.12 28.71
C GLU A 307 -5.05 20.21 28.46
N LEU A 308 -4.99 19.59 27.28
CA LEU A 308 -3.90 18.69 26.89
C LEU A 308 -2.70 19.43 26.26
N ALA A 309 -2.84 20.69 25.87
CA ALA A 309 -1.84 21.42 25.07
C ALA A 309 -0.43 21.40 25.68
N GLY A 310 -0.31 21.51 27.00
CA GLY A 310 0.96 21.42 27.71
C GLY A 310 1.62 20.04 27.60
N ALA A 311 0.81 18.97 27.65
CA ALA A 311 1.29 17.58 27.52
C ALA A 311 1.62 17.21 26.07
N LEU A 312 0.98 17.85 25.08
CA LEU A 312 1.25 17.65 23.65
C LEU A 312 2.48 18.43 23.16
N LYS A 313 2.86 19.51 23.85
CA LYS A 313 4.00 20.37 23.49
C LYS A 313 5.28 19.58 23.17
N PRO A 314 5.70 18.57 23.96
CA PRO A 314 6.93 17.83 23.69
C PRO A 314 6.89 17.03 22.39
N TRP A 315 5.72 16.75 21.81
CA TRP A 315 5.57 15.95 20.59
C TRP A 315 5.67 16.79 19.31
N ILE A 316 5.75 18.11 19.43
CA ILE A 316 5.75 19.04 18.29
C ILE A 316 7.17 19.55 18.02
N GLY A 317 7.57 19.50 16.74
CA GLY A 317 8.88 19.92 16.27
C GLY A 317 9.98 18.87 16.51
N PRO A 318 11.18 19.10 15.94
CA PRO A 318 12.34 18.24 16.16
C PRO A 318 12.76 18.22 17.63
N GLU A 319 13.53 17.21 18.04
CA GLU A 319 14.03 17.09 19.43
C GLU A 319 14.79 18.33 19.89
N GLY A 320 15.57 18.94 19.00
CA GLY A 320 16.33 20.17 19.26
C GLY A 320 15.54 21.48 19.20
N ALA A 321 14.23 21.46 18.93
CA ALA A 321 13.42 22.67 18.94
C ALA A 321 13.32 23.26 20.36
N GLY A 322 13.48 24.59 20.46
CA GLY A 322 13.37 25.31 21.72
C GLY A 322 11.94 25.37 22.24
N ASP A 323 11.78 25.58 23.55
CA ASP A 323 10.46 25.65 24.18
C ASP A 323 9.58 26.79 23.63
N GLU A 324 10.17 27.95 23.32
CA GLU A 324 9.47 29.09 22.72
C GLU A 324 8.92 28.77 21.31
N GLU A 325 9.71 28.05 20.49
CA GLU A 325 9.29 27.63 19.15
C GLU A 325 8.10 26.67 19.24
N ARG A 326 8.18 25.68 20.14
CA ARG A 326 7.10 24.73 20.39
C ARG A 326 5.84 25.41 20.90
N GLU A 327 5.98 26.37 21.81
CA GLU A 327 4.85 27.12 22.35
C GLU A 327 4.16 27.97 21.27
N GLY A 328 4.93 28.63 20.41
CA GLY A 328 4.41 29.36 19.25
C GLY A 328 3.61 28.46 18.29
N LEU A 329 4.12 27.27 18.01
CA LEU A 329 3.43 26.28 17.17
C LEU A 329 2.12 25.78 17.81
N VAL A 330 2.14 25.41 19.09
CA VAL A 330 0.94 24.97 19.82
C VAL A 330 -0.12 26.06 19.82
N ARG A 331 0.25 27.30 20.15
CA ARG A 331 -0.69 28.45 20.17
C ARG A 331 -1.35 28.67 18.81
N ARG A 332 -0.57 28.60 17.72
CA ARG A 332 -1.11 28.71 16.36
C ARG A 332 -2.09 27.58 16.04
N MET A 333 -1.71 26.33 16.32
CA MET A 333 -2.56 25.16 16.06
C MET A 333 -3.86 25.20 16.87
N LEU A 334 -3.79 25.60 18.15
CA LEU A 334 -4.97 25.82 19.00
C LEU A 334 -5.87 26.92 18.42
N GLY A 335 -5.29 28.03 17.95
CA GLY A 335 -6.04 29.10 17.30
C GLY A 335 -6.80 28.62 16.05
N GLU A 336 -6.17 27.77 15.23
CA GLU A 336 -6.83 27.15 14.08
C GLU A 336 -8.00 26.24 14.49
N LEU A 337 -7.84 25.42 15.54
CA LEU A 337 -8.93 24.58 16.08
C LEU A 337 -10.05 25.43 16.70
N ALA A 338 -9.72 26.52 17.39
CA ALA A 338 -10.69 27.43 17.99
C ALA A 338 -11.55 28.12 16.93
N LEU A 339 -10.93 28.57 15.82
CA LEU A 339 -11.64 29.15 14.69
C LEU A 339 -12.65 28.17 14.08
N LEU A 340 -12.25 26.91 13.89
CA LEU A 340 -13.16 25.88 13.42
C LEU A 340 -14.31 25.67 14.42
N ALA A 341 -14.00 25.47 15.69
CA ALA A 341 -15.00 25.20 16.72
C ALA A 341 -16.02 26.33 16.80
N HIS A 342 -15.58 27.59 16.87
CA HIS A 342 -16.48 28.75 16.89
C HIS A 342 -17.41 28.81 15.67
N LEU A 343 -16.92 28.53 14.46
CA LEU A 343 -17.75 28.56 13.26
C LEU A 343 -18.68 27.34 13.17
N ALA A 344 -18.22 26.15 13.55
CA ALA A 344 -19.05 24.95 13.58
C ALA A 344 -20.21 25.10 14.58
N GLU A 345 -19.94 25.67 15.76
CA GLU A 345 -20.95 26.03 16.76
C GLU A 345 -21.92 27.09 16.23
N ALA A 346 -21.41 28.13 15.56
CA ALA A 346 -22.25 29.17 14.98
C ALA A 346 -23.15 28.68 13.83
N ARG A 347 -22.70 27.67 13.07
CA ARG A 347 -23.44 27.05 11.97
C ARG A 347 -24.48 26.04 12.47
N ARG A 348 -24.36 25.51 13.70
CA ARG A 348 -25.17 24.40 14.21
C ARG A 348 -26.67 24.63 13.98
N GLY A 349 -27.35 23.66 13.37
CA GLY A 349 -28.79 23.70 13.09
C GLY A 349 -29.18 24.55 11.86
N MET A 350 -28.21 25.12 11.15
CA MET A 350 -28.43 25.84 9.90
C MET A 350 -28.09 24.96 8.69
N ASP A 351 -28.91 25.06 7.65
CA ASP A 351 -28.57 24.53 6.33
C ASP A 351 -27.60 25.48 5.60
N ASP A 352 -27.07 25.04 4.46
CA ASP A 352 -26.06 25.76 3.69
C ASP A 352 -26.54 27.16 3.24
N ASP A 353 -27.81 27.30 2.89
CA ASP A 353 -28.37 28.56 2.40
C ASP A 353 -28.52 29.56 3.56
N ARG A 354 -29.10 29.15 4.69
CA ARG A 354 -29.18 29.98 5.90
C ARG A 354 -27.81 30.35 6.43
N TRP A 355 -26.85 29.41 6.41
CA TRP A 355 -25.48 29.68 6.82
C TRP A 355 -24.80 30.70 5.92
N ARG A 356 -25.00 30.62 4.60
CA ARG A 356 -24.45 31.60 3.66
C ARG A 356 -25.00 33.00 3.93
N GLU A 357 -26.30 33.12 4.20
CA GLU A 357 -26.90 34.41 4.56
C GLU A 357 -26.37 34.96 5.88
N GLU A 358 -26.29 34.11 6.91
CA GLU A 358 -25.78 34.50 8.23
C GLU A 358 -24.32 34.93 8.18
N ARG A 359 -23.49 34.25 7.38
CA ARG A 359 -22.09 34.64 7.15
C ARG A 359 -21.97 36.03 6.54
N VAL A 360 -22.79 36.33 5.53
CA VAL A 360 -22.81 37.67 4.90
C VAL A 360 -23.21 38.72 5.93
N LYS A 361 -24.25 38.48 6.73
CA LYS A 361 -24.70 39.42 7.78
C LYS A 361 -23.61 39.69 8.82
N ARG A 362 -22.91 38.64 9.28
CA ARG A 362 -21.79 38.79 10.22
C ARG A 362 -20.64 39.57 9.62
N LEU A 363 -20.34 39.32 8.35
CA LEU A 363 -19.28 40.02 7.65
C LEU A 363 -19.63 41.49 7.40
N ALA A 364 -20.88 41.80 7.04
CA ALA A 364 -21.37 43.16 6.86
C ALA A 364 -21.25 43.97 8.17
N LYS A 365 -21.65 43.39 9.30
CA LYS A 365 -21.47 44.03 10.63
C LYS A 365 -20.00 44.33 10.93
N ALA A 366 -19.09 43.43 10.55
CA ALA A 366 -17.67 43.64 10.74
C ALA A 366 -17.13 44.76 9.82
N VAL A 367 -17.55 44.77 8.56
CA VAL A 367 -17.23 45.86 7.61
C VAL A 367 -17.71 47.21 8.13
N GLU A 368 -18.93 47.27 8.64
CA GLU A 368 -19.50 48.49 9.21
C GLU A 368 -18.68 48.99 10.40
N ALA A 369 -18.37 48.09 11.34
CA ALA A 369 -17.53 48.41 12.50
C ALA A 369 -16.13 48.88 12.09
N LEU A 370 -15.45 48.18 11.18
CA LEU A 370 -14.10 48.52 10.69
C LEU A 370 -14.07 49.83 9.92
N SER A 371 -15.16 50.15 9.21
CA SER A 371 -15.29 51.43 8.50
C SER A 371 -15.59 52.62 9.43
N GLY A 372 -15.89 52.37 10.71
CA GLY A 372 -16.40 53.39 11.62
C GLY A 372 -17.79 53.90 11.24
N GLY A 373 -18.62 53.04 10.62
CA GLY A 373 -19.95 53.38 10.11
C GLY A 373 -19.97 54.08 8.75
N ARG A 374 -18.81 54.29 8.11
CA ARG A 374 -18.71 54.92 6.77
C ARG A 374 -19.27 54.03 5.66
N ILE A 375 -19.28 52.72 5.85
CA ILE A 375 -19.87 51.74 4.95
C ILE A 375 -20.89 50.95 5.79
N ALA A 376 -22.17 51.31 5.70
CA ALA A 376 -23.24 50.73 6.51
C ALA A 376 -24.35 50.14 5.64
N ASP A 377 -25.30 49.44 6.28
CA ASP A 377 -26.52 48.91 5.67
C ASP A 377 -26.25 48.11 4.37
N ASP A 378 -26.99 48.40 3.29
CA ASP A 378 -26.91 47.71 2.00
C ASP A 378 -25.51 47.78 1.37
N HIS A 379 -24.73 48.83 1.65
CA HIS A 379 -23.37 48.97 1.15
C HIS A 379 -22.40 48.04 1.89
N ALA A 380 -22.57 47.85 3.21
CA ALA A 380 -21.79 46.88 3.98
C ALA A 380 -22.10 45.45 3.53
N ASP A 381 -23.37 45.14 3.32
CA ASP A 381 -23.83 43.86 2.75
C ASP A 381 -23.25 43.61 1.35
N THR A 382 -23.20 44.65 0.52
CA THR A 382 -22.63 44.58 -0.83
C THR A 382 -21.13 44.33 -0.78
N LEU A 383 -20.39 45.06 0.07
CA LEU A 383 -18.96 44.86 0.25
C LEU A 383 -18.66 43.45 0.79
N ALA A 384 -19.41 42.96 1.77
CA ALA A 384 -19.28 41.61 2.30
C ALA A 384 -19.44 40.53 1.20
N LYS A 385 -20.47 40.65 0.34
CA LYS A 385 -20.69 39.75 -0.79
C LYS A 385 -19.55 39.83 -1.81
N LEU A 386 -19.00 41.02 -2.06
CA LEU A 386 -17.87 41.21 -2.95
C LEU A 386 -16.60 40.56 -2.38
N ILE A 387 -16.32 40.70 -1.08
CA ILE A 387 -15.15 40.07 -0.45
C ILE A 387 -15.23 38.53 -0.54
N ILE A 388 -16.41 37.94 -0.30
CA ILE A 388 -16.59 36.48 -0.47
C ILE A 388 -16.30 36.08 -1.92
N ARG A 389 -16.92 36.75 -2.90
CA ARG A 389 -16.69 36.47 -4.33
C ARG A 389 -15.23 36.66 -4.75
N TYR A 390 -14.53 37.61 -4.14
CA TYR A 390 -13.11 37.84 -4.37
C TYR A 390 -12.29 36.59 -4.03
N THR A 391 -12.62 35.90 -2.94
CA THR A 391 -11.96 34.64 -2.54
C THR A 391 -12.38 33.41 -3.34
N GLU A 392 -13.58 33.42 -3.94
CA GLU A 392 -14.09 32.32 -4.79
C GLU A 392 -13.48 32.28 -6.20
N GLY A 393 -12.52 33.16 -6.52
CA GLY A 393 -11.72 33.10 -7.75
C GLY A 393 -12.13 34.07 -8.85
N LEU A 394 -13.07 34.98 -8.60
CA LEU A 394 -13.48 36.05 -9.53
C LEU A 394 -12.71 37.36 -9.33
N LYS A 395 -11.41 37.27 -8.97
CA LYS A 395 -10.59 38.39 -8.49
C LYS A 395 -10.65 39.63 -9.38
N LYS A 396 -10.26 39.52 -10.65
CA LYS A 396 -10.20 40.65 -11.62
C LYS A 396 -11.55 41.34 -11.83
N GLN A 397 -12.66 40.59 -11.85
CA GLN A 397 -13.99 41.18 -12.04
C GLN A 397 -14.53 41.80 -10.75
N THR A 398 -14.05 41.33 -9.60
CA THR A 398 -14.51 41.75 -8.28
C THR A 398 -13.77 42.99 -7.81
N GLU A 399 -12.48 43.13 -8.13
CA GLU A 399 -11.67 44.34 -7.87
C GLU A 399 -12.36 45.60 -8.40
N GLY A 400 -12.74 45.61 -9.68
CA GLY A 400 -13.43 46.75 -10.28
C GLY A 400 -14.79 47.05 -9.63
N ARG A 401 -15.46 46.04 -9.06
CA ARG A 401 -16.73 46.24 -8.34
C ARG A 401 -16.52 46.81 -6.94
N ILE A 402 -15.45 46.41 -6.25
CA ILE A 402 -15.05 46.99 -4.96
C ILE A 402 -14.67 48.46 -5.15
N GLU A 403 -13.89 48.78 -6.19
CA GLU A 403 -13.54 50.16 -6.51
C GLU A 403 -14.76 51.03 -6.88
N ASN A 404 -15.71 50.46 -7.63
CA ASN A 404 -16.96 51.17 -7.95
C ASN A 404 -17.78 51.45 -6.69
N LEU A 405 -17.86 50.48 -5.76
CA LEU A 405 -18.54 50.67 -4.48
C LEU A 405 -17.85 51.76 -3.63
N ALA A 406 -16.51 51.79 -3.61
CA ALA A 406 -15.76 52.84 -2.91
C ALA A 406 -16.13 54.25 -3.42
N ARG A 407 -16.24 54.41 -4.75
CA ARG A 407 -16.67 55.68 -5.37
C ARG A 407 -18.12 56.02 -5.04
N GLU A 408 -19.01 55.03 -5.03
CA GLU A 408 -20.44 55.20 -4.73
C GLU A 408 -20.67 55.67 -3.29
N VAL A 409 -19.96 55.07 -2.32
CA VAL A 409 -20.07 55.41 -0.89
C VAL A 409 -19.24 56.65 -0.53
N GLY A 410 -18.36 57.12 -1.42
CA GLY A 410 -17.52 58.30 -1.19
C GLY A 410 -16.35 58.07 -0.23
N VAL A 411 -15.92 56.81 -0.07
CA VAL A 411 -14.78 56.42 0.78
C VAL A 411 -13.54 56.22 -0.09
N PRO A 412 -12.35 56.71 0.32
CA PRO A 412 -11.12 56.46 -0.43
C PRO A 412 -10.90 54.97 -0.70
N SER A 413 -10.52 54.63 -1.93
CA SER A 413 -10.32 53.22 -2.32
C SER A 413 -9.31 52.51 -1.42
N GLU A 414 -8.26 53.23 -0.97
CA GLU A 414 -7.25 52.74 -0.03
C GLU A 414 -7.85 52.32 1.32
N ASP A 415 -8.81 53.10 1.85
CA ASP A 415 -9.50 52.76 3.10
C ASP A 415 -10.37 51.51 2.94
N VAL A 416 -11.08 51.39 1.81
CA VAL A 416 -11.89 50.20 1.50
C VAL A 416 -10.99 48.97 1.36
N TRP A 417 -9.88 49.08 0.64
CA TRP A 417 -8.91 48.00 0.49
C TRP A 417 -8.24 47.65 1.82
N GLY A 418 -7.99 48.61 2.71
CA GLY A 418 -7.53 48.33 4.07
C GLY A 418 -8.52 47.47 4.87
N ILE A 419 -9.83 47.71 4.73
CA ILE A 419 -10.87 46.85 5.33
C ILE A 419 -10.87 45.47 4.67
N VAL A 420 -10.79 45.40 3.34
CA VAL A 420 -10.75 44.14 2.60
C VAL A 420 -9.54 43.30 3.03
N ASP A 421 -8.34 43.89 3.10
CA ASP A 421 -7.11 43.22 3.50
C ASP A 421 -7.18 42.72 4.94
N PHE A 422 -7.71 43.53 5.86
CA PHE A 422 -7.93 43.11 7.24
C PHE A 422 -8.90 41.92 7.32
N VAL A 423 -10.02 41.99 6.59
CA VAL A 423 -11.02 40.91 6.56
C VAL A 423 -10.44 39.63 5.95
N LEU A 424 -9.65 39.74 4.88
CA LEU A 424 -9.00 38.60 4.22
C LEU A 424 -7.89 37.98 5.07
N SER A 425 -7.30 38.74 5.98
CA SER A 425 -6.30 38.27 6.95
C SER A 425 -6.98 37.66 8.19
N ASP A 426 -7.61 38.50 9.01
CA ASP A 426 -8.04 38.18 10.36
C ASP A 426 -9.41 37.50 10.43
N MET A 427 -10.25 37.72 9.40
CA MET A 427 -11.58 37.12 9.29
C MET A 427 -11.68 36.10 8.15
N ASN A 428 -10.53 35.60 7.67
CA ASN A 428 -10.44 34.73 6.50
C ASN A 428 -11.36 33.50 6.61
N CYS A 429 -11.50 32.92 7.80
CA CYS A 429 -12.36 31.76 7.99
C CYS A 429 -13.86 32.05 7.82
N LEU A 430 -14.31 33.27 8.14
CA LEU A 430 -15.67 33.69 7.87
C LEU A 430 -15.87 33.94 6.36
N VAL A 431 -14.86 34.47 5.68
CA VAL A 431 -14.90 34.75 4.23
C VAL A 431 -14.86 33.46 3.40
N ARG A 432 -13.97 32.52 3.73
CA ARG A 432 -13.77 31.27 2.99
C ARG A 432 -14.66 30.13 3.45
N ASP A 433 -15.39 30.31 4.55
CA ASP A 433 -16.18 29.24 5.17
C ASP A 433 -15.32 28.08 5.67
N CYS A 434 -14.56 28.30 6.74
CA CYS A 434 -13.81 27.21 7.36
C CYS A 434 -14.72 26.10 7.94
N ALA A 435 -16.03 26.35 8.08
CA ALA A 435 -17.01 25.35 8.49
C ALA A 435 -17.57 24.53 7.31
N ARG A 436 -17.13 24.76 6.05
CA ARG A 436 -17.58 23.97 4.89
C ARG A 436 -17.09 22.53 4.97
N ASP A 437 -17.81 21.62 4.32
CA ASP A 437 -17.57 20.17 4.40
C ASP A 437 -16.13 19.76 4.07
N GLU A 438 -15.49 20.44 3.11
CA GLU A 438 -14.11 20.18 2.68
C GLU A 438 -13.08 20.35 3.82
N VAL A 439 -13.32 21.30 4.72
CA VAL A 439 -12.44 21.63 5.85
C VAL A 439 -12.83 20.79 7.06
N VAL A 440 -14.12 20.81 7.44
CA VAL A 440 -14.64 20.13 8.64
C VAL A 440 -14.41 18.62 8.61
N ARG A 441 -14.46 17.97 7.43
CA ARG A 441 -14.22 16.52 7.30
C ARG A 441 -12.91 16.04 7.92
N LYS A 442 -11.89 16.89 7.97
CA LYS A 442 -10.58 16.56 8.55
C LYS A 442 -10.59 16.50 10.07
N PHE A 443 -11.56 17.14 10.69
CA PHE A 443 -11.70 17.24 12.15
C PHE A 443 -12.74 16.28 12.71
N VAL A 444 -13.73 15.87 11.92
CA VAL A 444 -14.81 14.97 12.38
C VAL A 444 -14.27 13.63 12.89
N ALA A 445 -13.44 12.94 12.10
CA ALA A 445 -12.86 11.66 12.52
C ALA A 445 -12.04 11.77 13.82
N PRO A 446 -11.06 12.68 13.96
CA PRO A 446 -10.32 12.79 15.22
C PRO A 446 -11.13 13.39 16.37
N ALA A 447 -12.18 14.18 16.12
CA ALA A 447 -13.11 14.60 17.18
C ALA A 447 -13.89 13.40 17.76
N LEU A 448 -14.38 12.50 16.89
CA LEU A 448 -15.06 11.27 17.33
C LEU A 448 -14.11 10.33 18.07
N GLU A 449 -12.86 10.20 17.62
CA GLU A 449 -11.81 9.48 18.36
C GLU A 449 -11.61 10.07 19.75
N LEU A 450 -11.51 11.40 19.87
CA LEU A 450 -11.29 12.08 21.15
C LEU A 450 -12.44 11.82 22.12
N ILE A 451 -13.69 11.96 21.67
CA ILE A 451 -14.88 11.68 22.49
C ILE A 451 -14.89 10.23 22.96
N MET A 452 -14.59 9.30 22.05
CA MET A 452 -14.61 7.86 22.35
C MET A 452 -13.54 7.47 23.36
N LEU A 453 -12.30 7.95 23.16
CA LEU A 453 -11.17 7.65 24.05
C LEU A 453 -11.38 8.28 25.44
N ASP A 454 -11.90 9.52 25.50
CA ASP A 454 -12.23 10.17 26.77
C ASP A 454 -13.33 9.43 27.55
N LYS A 455 -14.38 8.94 26.86
CA LYS A 455 -15.41 8.10 27.49
C LYS A 455 -14.86 6.77 27.97
N ALA A 456 -13.96 6.14 27.19
CA ALA A 456 -13.33 4.89 27.58
C ALA A 456 -12.43 5.06 28.83
N LEU A 457 -11.74 6.19 28.96
CA LEU A 457 -10.97 6.54 30.16
C LEU A 457 -11.84 6.78 31.40
N ARG A 458 -13.13 7.07 31.21
CA ARG A 458 -14.14 7.25 32.27
C ARG A 458 -15.01 6.02 32.51
N ASP A 459 -14.65 4.87 31.91
CA ASP A 459 -15.43 3.62 31.95
C ASP A 459 -16.88 3.76 31.42
N GLU A 460 -17.16 4.80 30.63
CA GLU A 460 -18.46 5.05 29.98
C GLU A 460 -18.56 4.41 28.59
N PHE A 461 -17.45 3.89 28.08
CA PHE A 461 -17.35 3.19 26.80
C PHE A 461 -16.36 2.03 26.93
N SER A 462 -16.60 0.91 26.23
CA SER A 462 -15.73 -0.25 26.33
C SER A 462 -14.31 0.07 25.84
N ARG A 463 -13.30 -0.20 26.66
CA ARG A 463 -11.88 -0.03 26.32
C ARG A 463 -11.49 -0.84 25.09
N GLU A 464 -11.92 -2.11 25.04
CA GLU A 464 -11.69 -3.01 23.89
C GLU A 464 -12.31 -2.44 22.60
N GLU A 465 -13.54 -1.92 22.70
CA GLU A 465 -14.26 -1.34 21.56
C GLU A 465 -13.64 -0.01 21.11
N ALA A 466 -13.11 0.78 22.04
CA ALA A 466 -12.38 2.01 21.74
C ALA A 466 -11.08 1.72 20.99
N LEU A 467 -10.27 0.76 21.44
CA LEU A 467 -9.04 0.34 20.75
C LEU A 467 -9.35 -0.16 19.33
N LEU A 468 -10.39 -0.98 19.18
CA LEU A 468 -10.82 -1.51 17.90
C LEU A 468 -11.28 -0.42 16.92
N ASN A 469 -12.15 0.49 17.36
CA ASN A 469 -12.66 1.54 16.49
C ASN A 469 -11.59 2.59 16.17
N PHE A 470 -10.74 2.94 17.15
CA PHE A 470 -9.60 3.82 16.93
C PHE A 470 -8.66 3.21 15.88
N GLY A 471 -8.33 1.94 16.04
CA GLY A 471 -7.52 1.18 15.08
C GLY A 471 -8.04 1.21 13.66
N LYS A 472 -9.32 0.89 13.46
CA LYS A 472 -10.00 0.97 12.16
C LYS A 472 -9.88 2.36 11.53
N MET A 473 -10.15 3.41 12.31
CA MET A 473 -10.13 4.79 11.85
C MET A 473 -8.70 5.23 11.50
N TYR A 474 -7.74 4.98 12.40
CA TYR A 474 -6.36 5.41 12.24
C TYR A 474 -5.64 4.61 11.15
N ALA A 475 -5.84 3.30 11.06
CA ALA A 475 -5.30 2.49 9.96
C ALA A 475 -5.88 2.92 8.60
N THR A 476 -7.14 3.37 8.57
CA THR A 476 -7.75 3.96 7.36
C THR A 476 -7.11 5.28 6.98
N ALA A 477 -6.87 6.16 7.94
CA ALA A 477 -6.14 7.40 7.68
C ALA A 477 -4.72 7.11 7.13
N VAL A 478 -4.00 6.15 7.73
CA VAL A 478 -2.66 5.73 7.28
C VAL A 478 -2.70 5.04 5.91
N ALA A 479 -3.75 4.27 5.61
CA ALA A 479 -3.93 3.64 4.31
C ALA A 479 -4.03 4.67 3.18
N GLY A 480 -4.80 5.74 3.40
CA GLY A 480 -4.96 6.86 2.46
C GLY A 480 -3.72 7.74 2.42
N ASP A 481 -3.56 8.61 3.42
CA ASP A 481 -2.59 9.72 3.43
C ASP A 481 -1.29 9.39 4.21
N GLY A 482 -1.13 8.14 4.68
CA GLY A 482 0.04 7.73 5.45
C GLY A 482 1.08 6.94 4.67
N THR A 483 2.22 6.74 5.32
CA THR A 483 3.34 5.91 4.85
C THR A 483 3.65 4.89 5.93
N VAL A 484 3.92 3.65 5.53
CA VAL A 484 4.39 2.62 6.45
C VAL A 484 5.59 1.90 5.86
N GLU A 485 6.67 1.86 6.63
CA GLU A 485 7.90 1.12 6.34
C GLU A 485 8.30 0.31 7.57
N ARG A 486 9.31 -0.56 7.47
CA ARG A 486 9.72 -1.47 8.57
C ARG A 486 9.93 -0.78 9.93
N ARG A 487 10.35 0.49 9.97
CA ARG A 487 10.64 1.25 11.20
C ARG A 487 10.04 2.66 11.20
N LEU A 488 9.01 2.89 10.39
CA LEU A 488 8.39 4.20 10.22
C LEU A 488 6.88 4.03 10.03
N VAL A 489 6.10 4.73 10.85
CA VAL A 489 4.69 5.03 10.53
C VAL A 489 4.59 6.54 10.37
N GLY A 490 4.10 7.02 9.24
CA GLY A 490 3.84 8.42 8.98
C GLY A 490 2.39 8.66 8.61
N LEU A 491 1.80 9.75 9.09
CA LEU A 491 0.51 10.25 8.64
C LEU A 491 0.65 11.72 8.24
N VAL A 492 0.34 12.03 6.98
CA VAL A 492 0.35 13.40 6.48
C VAL A 492 -1.01 14.04 6.74
N VAL A 493 -1.03 15.20 7.36
CA VAL A 493 -2.23 16.02 7.56
C VAL A 493 -1.97 17.40 6.97
N GLY A 494 -2.84 17.84 6.06
CA GLY A 494 -2.61 19.07 5.29
C GLY A 494 -3.85 19.89 4.98
N GLY A 495 -3.62 21.08 4.41
CA GLY A 495 -4.64 21.98 3.90
C GLY A 495 -5.11 23.04 4.90
N GLU A 496 -6.24 23.70 4.59
CA GLU A 496 -6.81 24.78 5.41
C GLU A 496 -7.07 24.31 6.85
N LEU A 497 -6.55 25.07 7.82
CA LEU A 497 -6.54 24.76 9.26
C LEU A 497 -5.84 23.43 9.64
N GLY A 498 -4.87 22.98 8.83
CA GLY A 498 -4.19 21.71 9.04
C GLY A 498 -3.48 21.58 10.39
N GLY A 499 -2.99 22.68 10.97
CA GLY A 499 -2.34 22.67 12.28
C GLY A 499 -3.32 22.32 13.40
N GLY A 500 -4.54 22.87 13.36
CA GLY A 500 -5.60 22.51 14.29
C GLY A 500 -6.01 21.03 14.20
N ALA A 501 -6.11 20.50 12.98
CA ALA A 501 -6.45 19.08 12.77
C ALA A 501 -5.34 18.15 13.30
N VAL A 502 -4.08 18.53 13.14
CA VAL A 502 -2.92 17.80 13.67
C VAL A 502 -2.92 17.79 15.18
N LEU A 503 -3.13 18.94 15.81
CA LEU A 503 -3.16 19.03 17.26
C LEU A 503 -4.27 18.16 17.86
N LEU A 504 -5.45 18.14 17.22
CA LEU A 504 -6.53 17.24 17.59
C LEU A 504 -6.15 15.76 17.42
N ARG A 505 -5.45 15.39 16.34
CA ARG A 505 -4.90 14.02 16.15
C ARG A 505 -3.85 13.65 17.20
N LEU A 506 -3.02 14.60 17.64
CA LEU A 506 -2.07 14.35 18.73
C LEU A 506 -2.79 14.12 20.06
N ALA A 507 -3.84 14.90 20.32
CA ALA A 507 -4.67 14.69 21.51
C ALA A 507 -5.28 13.28 21.54
N THR A 508 -5.73 12.75 20.39
CA THR A 508 -6.28 11.39 20.33
C THR A 508 -5.20 10.33 20.57
N LEU A 509 -4.03 10.44 19.96
CA LEU A 509 -2.89 9.54 20.21
C LEU A 509 -2.43 9.58 21.67
N TYR A 510 -2.43 10.76 22.28
CA TYR A 510 -2.09 10.93 23.68
C TYR A 510 -3.09 10.24 24.62
N LEU A 511 -4.40 10.37 24.38
CA LEU A 511 -5.41 9.65 25.15
C LEU A 511 -5.37 8.14 24.90
N LEU A 512 -5.07 7.71 23.67
CA LEU A 512 -4.87 6.31 23.34
C LEU A 512 -3.75 5.71 24.19
N ASN A 513 -2.60 6.39 24.31
CA ASN A 513 -1.51 5.96 25.17
C ASN A 513 -1.92 5.77 26.64
N GLN A 514 -2.89 6.53 27.15
CA GLN A 514 -3.41 6.33 28.51
C GLN A 514 -4.25 5.05 28.64
N LEU A 515 -4.85 4.58 27.55
CA LEU A 515 -5.58 3.31 27.48
C LEU A 515 -4.68 2.12 27.13
N LEU A 516 -3.39 2.31 26.88
CA LEU A 516 -2.46 1.22 26.59
C LEU A 516 -1.66 0.83 27.85
N PRO A 517 -1.33 -0.46 28.01
CA PRO A 517 -0.35 -0.87 29.01
C PRO A 517 1.02 -0.27 28.68
N ASP A 518 1.90 -0.15 29.68
CA ASP A 518 3.17 0.57 29.56
C ASP A 518 4.07 0.02 28.45
N GLU A 519 4.02 -1.29 28.19
CA GLU A 519 4.80 -1.98 27.17
C GLU A 519 4.37 -1.62 25.73
N LEU A 520 3.13 -1.12 25.55
CA LEU A 520 2.55 -0.79 24.25
C LEU A 520 2.47 0.72 23.99
N LYS A 521 2.78 1.55 24.98
CA LYS A 521 2.86 3.02 24.78
C LYS A 521 3.94 3.35 23.76
N PHE A 522 3.69 4.36 22.95
CA PHE A 522 4.59 4.77 21.88
C PHE A 522 4.65 6.29 21.77
N ASP A 523 5.78 6.82 21.33
CA ASP A 523 5.94 8.24 21.06
C ASP A 523 5.77 8.57 19.57
N VAL A 524 5.27 9.78 19.29
CA VAL A 524 5.17 10.35 17.95
C VAL A 524 5.76 11.75 17.91
N ARG A 525 6.18 12.17 16.72
CA ARG A 525 6.71 13.50 16.45
C ARG A 525 5.96 14.17 15.31
N VAL A 526 5.78 15.49 15.42
CA VAL A 526 5.18 16.30 14.35
C VAL A 526 6.20 17.20 13.70
N TYR A 527 6.30 17.10 12.39
CA TYR A 527 7.14 17.94 11.55
C TYR A 527 6.28 18.73 10.57
N MET A 528 6.58 20.02 10.44
CA MET A 528 5.95 20.86 9.41
C MET A 528 6.80 20.82 8.14
N GLU A 529 6.24 20.32 7.04
CA GLU A 529 6.87 20.28 5.73
C GLU A 529 6.26 21.34 4.81
N ARG A 530 7.14 22.09 4.11
CA ARG A 530 6.77 23.10 3.09
C ARG A 530 5.74 24.14 3.57
N GLY A 531 5.70 24.40 4.88
CA GLY A 531 4.81 25.39 5.52
C GLY A 531 3.31 25.10 5.42
N ARG A 532 2.89 23.90 4.97
CA ARG A 532 1.47 23.57 4.74
C ARG A 532 1.04 22.14 5.06
N TYR A 533 2.01 21.23 5.20
CA TYR A 533 1.77 19.83 5.54
C TYR A 533 2.41 19.52 6.88
N TYR A 534 1.73 18.73 7.68
CA TYR A 534 2.24 18.25 8.95
C TYR A 534 2.34 16.74 8.88
N ASN A 535 3.50 16.19 9.21
CA ASN A 535 3.74 14.76 9.25
C ASN A 535 3.79 14.33 10.71
N ILE A 536 2.84 13.49 11.12
CA ILE A 536 2.86 12.79 12.41
C ILE A 536 3.63 11.49 12.18
N THR A 537 4.80 11.32 12.80
CA THR A 537 5.67 10.16 12.57
C THR A 537 6.04 9.45 13.85
N ALA A 538 6.03 8.11 13.80
CA ALA A 538 6.61 7.21 14.79
C ALA A 538 7.83 6.53 14.15
N TYR A 539 8.93 6.38 14.90
CA TYR A 539 10.16 5.77 14.43
C TYR A 539 10.56 4.55 15.30
N GLY A 540 11.30 3.62 14.72
CA GLY A 540 11.97 2.55 15.47
C GLY A 540 10.99 1.68 16.27
N GLU A 541 11.20 1.57 17.58
CA GLU A 541 10.34 0.77 18.46
C GLU A 541 8.92 1.34 18.59
N ASP A 542 8.78 2.66 18.63
CA ASP A 542 7.45 3.31 18.68
C ASP A 542 6.63 3.01 17.43
N ALA A 543 7.30 3.01 16.28
CA ALA A 543 6.69 2.60 15.02
C ALA A 543 6.22 1.14 15.09
N ALA A 544 7.03 0.24 15.64
CA ALA A 544 6.67 -1.17 15.79
C ALA A 544 5.46 -1.36 16.74
N ARG A 545 5.42 -0.65 17.88
CA ARG A 545 4.30 -0.70 18.83
C ARG A 545 3.00 -0.17 18.21
N LEU A 546 3.06 0.97 17.53
CA LEU A 546 1.91 1.52 16.80
C LEU A 546 1.45 0.57 15.68
N MET A 547 2.38 0.02 14.89
CA MET A 547 2.05 -0.97 13.85
C MET A 547 1.35 -2.19 14.43
N HIS A 548 1.84 -2.70 15.57
CA HIS A 548 1.28 -3.86 16.23
C HIS A 548 -0.18 -3.60 16.66
N LEU A 549 -0.44 -2.45 17.29
CA LEU A 549 -1.80 -2.04 17.62
C LEU A 549 -2.70 -2.00 16.38
N LEU A 550 -2.26 -1.33 15.30
CA LEU A 550 -3.06 -1.18 14.07
C LEU A 550 -3.31 -2.51 13.36
N ALA A 551 -2.38 -3.45 13.41
CA ALA A 551 -2.55 -4.78 12.81
C ALA A 551 -3.71 -5.55 13.45
N VAL A 552 -3.85 -5.49 14.78
CA VAL A 552 -4.92 -6.18 15.51
C VAL A 552 -6.25 -5.42 15.43
N SER A 553 -6.18 -4.10 15.45
CA SER A 553 -7.36 -3.24 15.60
C SER A 553 -7.98 -2.77 14.28
N ALA A 554 -7.41 -3.14 13.12
CA ALA A 554 -7.97 -2.88 11.80
C ALA A 554 -8.47 -4.14 11.07
N PRO A 555 -9.38 -4.96 11.66
CA PRO A 555 -9.86 -6.15 11.00
C PRO A 555 -10.67 -5.78 9.75
N SER A 556 -10.39 -6.50 8.68
CA SER A 556 -11.11 -6.45 7.43
C SER A 556 -11.96 -7.70 7.22
N ALA A 557 -12.92 -7.61 6.32
CA ALA A 557 -13.67 -8.78 5.90
C ALA A 557 -12.76 -9.79 5.19
N GLY A 558 -12.79 -11.05 5.63
CA GLY A 558 -12.07 -12.14 4.97
C GLY A 558 -10.56 -12.19 5.24
N GLY A 559 -10.05 -11.42 6.22
CA GLY A 559 -8.67 -11.54 6.70
C GLY A 559 -7.58 -10.92 5.82
N LYS A 560 -7.92 -10.02 4.88
CA LYS A 560 -6.96 -9.25 4.06
C LYS A 560 -6.83 -7.81 4.53
N TYR A 561 -5.65 -7.31 4.89
CA TYR A 561 -5.52 -5.95 5.41
C TYR A 561 -6.09 -4.86 4.49
N LEU A 562 -6.41 -3.71 5.10
CA LEU A 562 -6.96 -2.53 4.42
C LEU A 562 -6.09 -2.03 3.27
N SER A 563 -4.77 -2.21 3.35
CA SER A 563 -3.79 -1.80 2.34
C SER A 563 -2.61 -2.78 2.32
N PRO A 564 -1.96 -2.99 1.17
CA PRO A 564 -0.69 -3.72 1.10
C PRO A 564 0.40 -3.12 1.99
N LYS A 565 0.28 -1.84 2.36
CA LYS A 565 1.14 -1.19 3.35
C LYS A 565 1.20 -1.99 4.66
N PHE A 566 0.14 -2.73 5.01
CA PHE A 566 0.06 -3.52 6.23
C PHE A 566 0.49 -4.99 6.10
N ASP A 567 0.84 -5.46 4.91
CA ASP A 567 1.11 -6.89 4.65
C ASP A 567 2.38 -7.40 5.35
N GLN A 568 3.34 -6.53 5.68
CA GLN A 568 4.58 -6.92 6.36
C GLN A 568 4.41 -7.10 7.88
N PHE A 569 3.31 -6.62 8.49
CA PHE A 569 3.22 -6.49 9.95
C PHE A 569 2.67 -7.72 10.68
N VAL A 570 2.16 -8.71 9.94
CA VAL A 570 1.61 -9.95 10.53
C VAL A 570 2.70 -10.82 11.16
N GLU A 571 3.95 -10.69 10.70
CA GLU A 571 5.03 -11.61 11.04
C GLU A 571 5.63 -11.37 12.45
N GLU A 572 5.39 -10.22 13.09
CA GLU A 572 6.00 -9.85 14.39
C GLU A 572 5.03 -9.86 15.59
N ALA A 573 3.77 -10.26 15.37
CA ALA A 573 2.73 -10.33 16.41
C ALA A 573 3.09 -11.29 17.57
N LYS A 574 3.23 -10.79 18.80
CA LYS A 574 3.37 -11.62 20.01
C LYS A 574 1.99 -11.92 20.60
N VAL A 575 1.47 -13.10 20.31
CA VAL A 575 0.19 -13.56 20.84
C VAL A 575 0.38 -14.19 22.21
N GLU A 576 -0.35 -13.69 23.20
CA GLU A 576 -0.43 -14.28 24.53
C GLU A 576 -1.66 -15.18 24.62
N VAL A 577 -1.52 -16.32 25.31
CA VAL A 577 -2.59 -17.30 25.48
C VAL A 577 -2.67 -17.73 26.93
N GLN A 578 -3.86 -17.62 27.53
CA GLN A 578 -4.12 -17.99 28.93
C GLN A 578 -5.29 -18.97 29.02
N VAL A 579 -5.12 -20.01 29.85
CA VAL A 579 -6.19 -20.97 30.15
C VAL A 579 -6.98 -20.45 31.35
N GLY A 580 -8.29 -20.35 31.19
CA GLY A 580 -9.22 -19.92 32.23
C GLY A 580 -9.91 -21.10 32.92
N ASN A 581 -11.19 -20.92 33.28
CA ASN A 581 -11.95 -21.91 34.01
C ASN A 581 -12.12 -23.21 33.21
N ILE A 582 -11.92 -24.36 33.88
CA ILE A 582 -12.13 -25.70 33.32
C ILE A 582 -13.25 -26.39 34.12
N SER A 583 -14.37 -26.63 33.44
CA SER A 583 -15.62 -27.11 34.04
C SER A 583 -16.17 -28.34 33.30
N ASP A 584 -16.97 -29.13 34.03
CA ASP A 584 -17.66 -30.27 33.46
C ASP A 584 -18.84 -29.78 32.61
N ALA A 585 -19.00 -30.35 31.42
CA ALA A 585 -20.08 -30.03 30.51
C ALA A 585 -20.98 -31.26 30.32
N SER A 586 -22.23 -31.03 29.92
CA SER A 586 -23.23 -32.09 29.70
C SER A 586 -22.82 -33.19 28.70
N SER A 587 -21.74 -32.99 27.94
CA SER A 587 -21.17 -33.99 27.03
C SER A 587 -19.63 -33.98 26.97
N GLY A 588 -18.94 -33.70 28.08
CA GLY A 588 -17.48 -33.72 28.16
C GLY A 588 -16.90 -32.62 29.06
N VAL A 589 -15.85 -31.91 28.61
CA VAL A 589 -15.22 -30.79 29.35
C VAL A 589 -15.35 -29.51 28.54
N ALA A 590 -15.61 -28.40 29.23
CA ALA A 590 -15.55 -27.05 28.68
C ALA A 590 -14.47 -26.24 29.40
N ALA A 591 -13.63 -25.56 28.64
CA ALA A 591 -12.58 -24.70 29.15
C ALA A 591 -12.65 -23.31 28.51
N ASP A 592 -12.33 -22.30 29.30
CA ASP A 592 -12.11 -20.96 28.80
C ASP A 592 -10.67 -20.82 28.30
N LEU A 593 -10.49 -20.16 27.16
CA LEU A 593 -9.17 -19.81 26.62
C LEU A 593 -9.18 -18.34 26.23
N THR A 594 -8.30 -17.54 26.82
CA THR A 594 -8.14 -16.13 26.44
C THR A 594 -6.95 -16.00 25.51
N ILE A 595 -7.13 -15.33 24.38
CA ILE A 595 -6.04 -14.94 23.47
C ILE A 595 -5.99 -13.42 23.47
N SER A 596 -4.79 -12.87 23.68
CA SER A 596 -4.55 -11.43 23.73
C SER A 596 -3.39 -10.99 22.85
N GLU A 597 -3.54 -9.79 22.29
CA GLU A 597 -2.52 -9.15 21.44
C GLU A 597 -2.79 -7.64 21.35
N GLY A 598 -1.74 -6.82 21.40
CA GLY A 598 -1.89 -5.36 21.24
C GLY A 598 -2.83 -4.69 22.25
N GLY A 599 -2.95 -5.25 23.47
CA GLY A 599 -3.85 -4.74 24.52
C GLY A 599 -5.32 -5.12 24.33
N ILE A 600 -5.63 -5.98 23.36
CA ILE A 600 -6.97 -6.50 23.08
C ILE A 600 -7.03 -7.96 23.51
N GLU A 601 -8.10 -8.35 24.21
CA GLU A 601 -8.29 -9.71 24.72
C GLU A 601 -9.62 -10.29 24.24
N ILE A 602 -9.61 -11.55 23.78
CA ILE A 602 -10.83 -12.29 23.43
C ILE A 602 -10.83 -13.64 24.14
N LYS A 603 -11.97 -13.93 24.78
CA LYS A 603 -12.24 -15.20 25.45
C LYS A 603 -12.98 -16.17 24.51
N TYR A 604 -12.44 -17.37 24.34
CA TYR A 604 -12.97 -18.48 23.54
C TYR A 604 -13.41 -19.61 24.45
N ASN A 605 -14.41 -20.38 23.98
CA ASN A 605 -14.80 -21.62 24.62
C ASN A 605 -14.13 -22.80 23.91
N VAL A 606 -13.44 -23.65 24.65
CA VAL A 606 -12.84 -24.89 24.18
C VAL A 606 -13.71 -26.03 24.68
N TYR A 607 -14.30 -26.79 23.76
CA TYR A 607 -15.08 -27.97 24.05
C TYR A 607 -14.31 -29.22 23.71
N ILE A 608 -14.27 -30.15 24.67
CA ILE A 608 -13.82 -31.52 24.47
C ILE A 608 -15.06 -32.41 24.51
N ARG A 609 -15.46 -32.96 23.35
CA ARG A 609 -16.65 -33.80 23.20
C ARG A 609 -16.29 -35.07 22.44
N GLY A 610 -16.46 -36.23 23.08
CA GLY A 610 -16.09 -37.53 22.52
C GLY A 610 -14.64 -37.54 22.05
N ASP A 611 -14.42 -37.80 20.76
CA ASP A 611 -13.10 -37.81 20.12
C ASP A 611 -12.79 -36.51 19.35
N THR A 612 -13.23 -35.34 19.84
CA THR A 612 -12.89 -34.05 19.23
C THR A 612 -12.54 -32.95 20.24
N ILE A 613 -11.58 -32.09 19.86
CA ILE A 613 -11.36 -30.78 20.49
C ILE A 613 -11.81 -29.71 19.50
N GLU A 614 -12.60 -28.78 20.01
CA GLU A 614 -13.18 -27.71 19.22
C GLU A 614 -13.14 -26.39 19.98
N LEU A 615 -12.50 -25.39 19.39
CA LEU A 615 -12.50 -24.03 19.89
C LEU A 615 -13.58 -23.23 19.16
N GLU A 616 -14.42 -22.53 19.92
CA GLU A 616 -15.58 -21.80 19.42
C GLU A 616 -15.71 -20.41 20.08
N PHE A 617 -15.99 -19.41 19.25
CA PHE A 617 -16.42 -18.07 19.66
C PHE A 617 -17.75 -17.71 18.98
N GLN A 618 -18.67 -17.08 19.70
CA GLN A 618 -19.96 -16.63 19.21
C GLN A 618 -20.22 -15.18 19.59
N SER A 619 -20.75 -14.38 18.66
CA SER A 619 -21.12 -12.98 18.91
C SER A 619 -22.25 -12.54 17.99
N THR A 620 -23.14 -11.69 18.49
CA THR A 620 -24.14 -10.98 17.66
C THR A 620 -23.52 -9.79 16.90
N ASP A 621 -22.33 -9.34 17.31
CA ASP A 621 -21.52 -8.35 16.60
C ASP A 621 -20.50 -9.04 15.69
N ARG A 622 -20.62 -8.81 14.38
CA ARG A 622 -19.69 -9.33 13.36
C ARG A 622 -18.28 -8.80 13.58
N ASN A 623 -18.11 -7.56 14.01
CA ASN A 623 -16.79 -6.96 14.26
C ASN A 623 -16.02 -7.78 15.29
N ARG A 624 -16.67 -8.08 16.42
CA ARG A 624 -16.06 -8.89 17.48
C ARG A 624 -15.73 -10.31 17.01
N ALA A 625 -16.55 -10.91 16.13
CA ALA A 625 -16.25 -12.22 15.54
C ALA A 625 -15.05 -12.19 14.58
N GLU A 626 -14.90 -11.13 13.77
CA GLU A 626 -13.75 -10.97 12.86
C GLU A 626 -12.46 -10.70 13.63
N LEU A 627 -12.53 -9.93 14.72
CA LEU A 627 -11.43 -9.78 15.67
C LEU A 627 -11.04 -11.13 16.30
N ALA A 628 -12.01 -11.93 16.73
CA ALA A 628 -11.75 -13.27 17.26
C ALA A 628 -11.10 -14.19 16.20
N ALA A 629 -11.55 -14.12 14.95
CA ALA A 629 -10.91 -14.84 13.86
C ALA A 629 -9.48 -14.33 13.58
N LEU A 630 -9.24 -13.02 13.69
CA LEU A 630 -7.94 -12.41 13.48
C LEU A 630 -6.92 -12.84 14.54
N LEU A 631 -7.27 -12.77 15.82
CA LEU A 631 -6.42 -13.23 16.92
C LEU A 631 -6.09 -14.72 16.81
N LEU A 632 -7.04 -15.56 16.39
CA LEU A 632 -6.75 -16.97 16.09
C LEU A 632 -5.76 -17.15 14.93
N ARG A 633 -5.87 -16.33 13.87
CA ARG A 633 -4.90 -16.34 12.76
C ARG A 633 -3.52 -15.89 13.21
N HIS A 634 -3.45 -14.87 14.06
CA HIS A 634 -2.19 -14.44 14.66
C HIS A 634 -1.62 -15.56 15.54
N ALA A 635 -2.46 -16.31 16.26
CA ALA A 635 -2.10 -17.53 16.98
C ALA A 635 -1.76 -18.72 16.07
N GLY A 636 -1.63 -18.53 14.74
CA GLY A 636 -1.25 -19.57 13.78
C GLY A 636 -2.39 -20.46 13.29
N VAL A 637 -3.65 -20.15 13.63
CA VAL A 637 -4.82 -20.98 13.29
C VAL A 637 -5.65 -20.34 12.18
N SER A 638 -5.83 -21.06 11.08
CA SER A 638 -6.72 -20.62 9.99
C SER A 638 -8.19 -20.58 10.46
N ALA A 639 -8.67 -19.38 10.75
CA ALA A 639 -10.02 -19.10 11.24
C ALA A 639 -10.80 -18.21 10.26
N GLU A 640 -12.09 -18.54 10.10
CA GLU A 640 -13.05 -17.82 9.26
C GLU A 640 -14.32 -17.54 10.08
N VAL A 641 -14.92 -16.39 9.83
CA VAL A 641 -16.21 -16.02 10.41
C VAL A 641 -17.34 -16.58 9.54
N LYS A 642 -18.28 -17.28 10.17
CA LYS A 642 -19.48 -17.81 9.51
C LYS A 642 -20.74 -17.41 10.27
N LYS A 643 -21.85 -17.26 9.56
CA LYS A 643 -23.17 -17.19 10.22
C LYS A 643 -23.50 -18.55 10.82
N LYS A 644 -24.11 -18.56 11.99
CA LYS A 644 -24.61 -19.79 12.61
C LYS A 644 -25.80 -20.31 11.80
N GLU A 645 -25.85 -21.62 11.58
CA GLU A 645 -26.90 -22.27 10.79
C GLU A 645 -28.28 -22.12 11.45
N ASP A 646 -28.33 -22.27 12.77
CA ASP A 646 -29.57 -22.26 13.57
C ASP A 646 -30.06 -20.85 13.89
N ASN A 647 -29.20 -19.83 13.80
CA ASN A 647 -29.55 -18.43 14.06
C ASN A 647 -28.69 -17.50 13.20
N LYS A 648 -29.27 -16.98 12.12
CA LYS A 648 -28.58 -16.13 11.13
C LYS A 648 -28.15 -14.75 11.67
N ASP A 649 -28.55 -14.40 12.89
CA ASP A 649 -28.15 -13.16 13.59
C ASP A 649 -26.93 -13.36 14.50
N VAL A 650 -26.39 -14.58 14.60
CA VAL A 650 -25.19 -14.89 15.37
C VAL A 650 -24.04 -15.27 14.44
N TRP A 651 -22.89 -14.64 14.65
CA TRP A 651 -21.63 -14.94 13.99
C TRP A 651 -20.81 -15.89 14.84
N ARG A 652 -20.13 -16.83 14.18
CA ARG A 652 -19.35 -17.88 14.83
C ARG A 652 -17.99 -18.06 14.18
N VAL A 653 -16.98 -18.25 15.03
CA VAL A 653 -15.65 -18.72 14.64
C VAL A 653 -15.45 -20.10 15.26
N ARG A 654 -15.03 -21.07 14.46
CA ARG A 654 -14.80 -22.45 14.90
C ARG A 654 -13.47 -22.98 14.36
N ALA A 655 -12.66 -23.55 15.23
CA ALA A 655 -11.43 -24.25 14.88
C ALA A 655 -11.41 -25.65 15.51
N SER A 656 -11.31 -26.68 14.67
CA SER A 656 -11.16 -28.06 15.12
C SER A 656 -9.70 -28.41 15.37
N ILE A 657 -9.44 -29.48 16.13
CA ILE A 657 -8.08 -29.94 16.45
C ILE A 657 -7.13 -30.02 15.25
N GLY A 658 -7.61 -30.42 14.07
CA GLY A 658 -6.77 -30.47 12.86
C GLY A 658 -6.19 -29.11 12.44
N LYS A 659 -6.93 -28.02 12.71
CA LYS A 659 -6.45 -26.65 12.51
C LYS A 659 -5.66 -26.14 13.71
N LEU A 660 -6.06 -26.48 14.93
CA LEU A 660 -5.41 -26.03 16.17
C LEU A 660 -3.97 -26.55 16.30
N VAL A 661 -3.67 -27.72 15.75
CA VAL A 661 -2.30 -28.29 15.73
C VAL A 661 -1.31 -27.46 14.89
N ALA A 662 -1.80 -26.60 13.99
CA ALA A 662 -0.98 -25.62 13.27
C ALA A 662 -0.71 -24.33 14.07
N GLY A 663 -1.33 -24.18 15.24
CA GLY A 663 -1.18 -22.99 16.08
C GLY A 663 0.23 -22.82 16.63
N ARG A 664 0.55 -21.57 17.00
CA ARG A 664 1.80 -21.20 17.67
C ARG A 664 1.97 -21.98 18.98
N GLU A 665 3.21 -22.04 19.46
CA GLU A 665 3.59 -22.88 20.59
C GLU A 665 2.80 -22.54 21.86
N GLU A 666 2.53 -21.27 22.10
CA GLU A 666 1.74 -20.73 23.21
C GLU A 666 0.31 -21.32 23.21
N LEU A 667 -0.36 -21.28 22.05
CA LEU A 667 -1.69 -21.86 21.89
C LEU A 667 -1.68 -23.38 22.07
N ARG A 668 -0.68 -24.06 21.49
CA ARG A 668 -0.57 -25.53 21.62
C ARG A 668 -0.31 -25.96 23.06
N LYS A 669 0.54 -25.23 23.80
CA LYS A 669 0.81 -25.46 25.23
C LYS A 669 -0.45 -25.30 26.07
N ALA A 670 -1.22 -24.23 25.84
CA ALA A 670 -2.49 -24.02 26.53
C ALA A 670 -3.50 -25.16 26.25
N LEU A 671 -3.60 -25.61 25.00
CA LEU A 671 -4.46 -26.76 24.65
C LEU A 671 -3.98 -28.07 25.28
N ILE A 672 -2.67 -28.30 25.37
CA ILE A 672 -2.08 -29.46 26.06
C ILE A 672 -2.49 -29.48 27.54
N GLU A 673 -2.47 -28.33 28.20
CA GLU A 673 -2.91 -28.21 29.60
C GLU A 673 -4.38 -28.60 29.78
N ILE A 674 -5.26 -28.09 28.91
CA ILE A 674 -6.69 -28.42 28.91
C ILE A 674 -6.90 -29.93 28.70
N VAL A 675 -6.17 -30.56 27.77
CA VAL A 675 -6.28 -32.01 27.51
C VAL A 675 -5.80 -32.84 28.70
N LYS A 676 -4.70 -32.45 29.35
CA LYS A 676 -4.20 -33.13 30.54
C LYS A 676 -5.23 -33.09 31.67
N GLU A 677 -5.85 -31.94 31.88
CA GLU A 677 -6.90 -31.79 32.90
C GLU A 677 -8.16 -32.59 32.57
N ALA A 678 -8.61 -32.57 31.31
CA ALA A 678 -9.74 -33.39 30.87
C ALA A 678 -9.49 -34.91 31.02
N THR A 679 -8.23 -35.34 30.87
CA THR A 679 -7.83 -36.74 31.09
C THR A 679 -7.91 -37.12 32.56
N LYS A 680 -7.43 -36.25 33.48
CA LYS A 680 -7.55 -36.49 34.93
C LYS A 680 -9.01 -36.64 35.39
N ARG A 681 -9.93 -35.96 34.71
CA ARG A 681 -11.38 -36.01 34.99
C ARG A 681 -12.11 -37.16 34.28
N ASN A 682 -11.38 -38.07 33.62
CA ASN A 682 -11.94 -39.18 32.84
C ASN A 682 -12.94 -38.75 31.75
N ALA A 683 -12.83 -37.51 31.25
CA ALA A 683 -13.72 -37.00 30.20
C ALA A 683 -13.29 -37.43 28.78
N VAL A 684 -12.07 -37.96 28.65
CA VAL A 684 -11.47 -38.45 27.39
C VAL A 684 -10.79 -39.79 27.63
N ASN A 685 -10.89 -40.70 26.68
CA ASN A 685 -10.15 -41.96 26.70
C ASN A 685 -8.63 -41.69 26.64
N THR A 686 -7.85 -42.36 27.47
CA THR A 686 -6.38 -42.26 27.54
C THR A 686 -5.70 -42.42 26.17
N ASN A 687 -6.13 -43.38 25.35
CA ASN A 687 -5.56 -43.59 24.02
C ASN A 687 -5.82 -42.40 23.08
N THR A 688 -7.01 -41.79 23.18
CA THR A 688 -7.37 -40.61 22.40
C THR A 688 -6.59 -39.37 22.87
N ALA A 689 -6.45 -39.21 24.19
CA ALA A 689 -5.70 -38.11 24.81
C ALA A 689 -4.21 -38.17 24.44
N GLU A 690 -3.57 -39.34 24.54
CA GLU A 690 -2.17 -39.54 24.14
C GLU A 690 -1.94 -39.18 22.67
N ARG A 691 -2.88 -39.57 21.79
CA ARG A 691 -2.82 -39.23 20.36
C ARG A 691 -2.92 -37.72 20.12
N TRP A 692 -3.72 -37.00 20.88
CA TRP A 692 -3.84 -35.53 20.75
C TRP A 692 -2.65 -34.80 21.33
N LEU A 693 -2.17 -35.21 22.51
CA LEU A 693 -0.97 -34.67 23.13
C LEU A 693 0.22 -34.82 22.19
N GLY A 694 0.42 -36.00 21.60
CA GLY A 694 1.47 -36.23 20.61
C GLY A 694 1.34 -35.35 19.36
N LYS A 695 0.12 -35.04 18.90
CA LYS A 695 -0.09 -34.12 17.76
C LYS A 695 0.19 -32.66 18.15
N LEU A 696 -0.26 -32.22 19.33
CA LEU A 696 -0.07 -30.85 19.80
C LEU A 696 1.39 -30.58 20.18
N GLU A 697 2.10 -31.55 20.76
CA GLU A 697 3.53 -31.45 21.09
C GLU A 697 4.40 -31.39 19.84
N LYS A 698 4.17 -32.31 18.88
CA LYS A 698 4.86 -32.30 17.58
C LYS A 698 4.53 -31.06 16.74
N GLY A 699 3.29 -30.56 16.87
CA GLY A 699 2.74 -29.54 15.99
C GLY A 699 2.57 -30.02 14.54
N ARG A 700 2.03 -29.16 13.69
CA ARG A 700 2.16 -29.26 12.22
C ARG A 700 3.10 -28.14 11.84
N VAL A 701 4.38 -28.45 11.60
CA VAL A 701 5.44 -27.43 11.47
C VAL A 701 5.23 -26.61 10.19
N LEU A 702 4.44 -25.56 10.30
CA LEU A 702 4.61 -24.34 9.51
C LEU A 702 5.48 -23.43 10.38
N ARG A 703 6.79 -23.36 10.10
CA ARG A 703 7.58 -22.22 10.58
C ARG A 703 6.89 -20.95 10.07
N GLU A 704 6.76 -19.94 10.93
CA GLU A 704 6.02 -18.69 10.68
C GLU A 704 6.16 -18.16 9.25
N GLY A 705 5.03 -17.96 8.57
CA GLY A 705 5.00 -17.35 7.24
C GLY A 705 5.36 -18.26 6.06
N TRP A 706 5.83 -19.50 6.26
CA TRP A 706 6.30 -20.34 5.14
C TRP A 706 5.19 -21.16 4.47
N PRO A 707 5.19 -21.31 3.12
CA PRO A 707 4.21 -22.15 2.43
C PRO A 707 4.54 -23.65 2.56
N GLU A 708 3.50 -24.48 2.41
CA GLU A 708 3.64 -25.93 2.35
C GLU A 708 4.24 -26.36 1.00
N TYR A 709 5.55 -26.62 0.98
CA TYR A 709 6.25 -27.21 -0.16
C TYR A 709 6.04 -28.72 -0.20
N GLU A 710 5.58 -29.22 -1.33
CA GLU A 710 5.62 -30.64 -1.67
C GLU A 710 7.07 -31.01 -1.94
N VAL A 711 7.61 -31.93 -1.13
CA VAL A 711 8.97 -32.46 -1.28
C VAL A 711 8.85 -33.97 -1.44
N GLY A 712 9.47 -34.53 -2.47
CA GLY A 712 9.43 -35.97 -2.74
C GLY A 712 10.34 -36.37 -3.89
N LEU A 713 10.30 -37.66 -4.26
CA LEU A 713 11.04 -38.20 -5.39
C LEU A 713 10.08 -38.60 -6.52
N VAL A 714 10.38 -38.16 -7.74
CA VAL A 714 9.73 -38.64 -8.96
C VAL A 714 10.81 -39.16 -9.89
N ASN A 715 10.76 -40.46 -10.22
CA ASN A 715 11.77 -41.14 -11.03
C ASN A 715 13.22 -40.92 -10.52
N GLY A 716 13.41 -40.88 -9.19
CA GLY A 716 14.73 -40.67 -8.56
C GLY A 716 15.22 -39.21 -8.50
N ALA A 717 14.48 -38.26 -9.08
CA ALA A 717 14.79 -36.83 -9.00
C ALA A 717 14.01 -36.16 -7.86
N LEU A 718 14.68 -35.27 -7.11
CA LEU A 718 14.04 -34.46 -6.08
C LEU A 718 13.06 -33.47 -6.72
N VAL A 719 11.81 -33.53 -6.28
CA VAL A 719 10.75 -32.59 -6.68
C VAL A 719 10.46 -31.68 -5.51
N LEU A 720 10.62 -30.37 -5.73
CA LEU A 720 10.14 -29.30 -4.85
C LEU A 720 9.04 -28.50 -5.55
N ARG A 721 7.84 -28.47 -4.98
CA ARG A 721 6.75 -27.69 -5.57
C ARG A 721 5.83 -27.09 -4.53
N TYR A 722 5.50 -25.81 -4.68
CA TYR A 722 4.39 -25.17 -3.98
C TYR A 722 3.16 -25.10 -4.90
N ARG A 723 1.97 -25.47 -4.41
CA ARG A 723 0.70 -25.47 -5.17
C ARG A 723 -0.34 -24.59 -4.50
N SER A 724 -1.04 -23.75 -5.28
CA SER A 724 -2.17 -22.97 -4.79
C SER A 724 -3.16 -22.65 -5.91
N ARG A 725 -4.45 -22.58 -5.55
CA ARG A 725 -5.53 -22.08 -6.43
C ARG A 725 -5.67 -20.56 -6.39
N ASN A 726 -4.95 -19.89 -5.49
CA ASN A 726 -4.96 -18.45 -5.33
C ASN A 726 -3.79 -17.81 -6.10
N LEU A 727 -4.11 -16.94 -7.06
CA LEU A 727 -3.15 -16.18 -7.87
C LEU A 727 -2.14 -15.42 -6.99
N ASP A 728 -2.63 -14.68 -6.00
CA ASP A 728 -1.81 -13.86 -5.08
C ASP A 728 -0.83 -14.72 -4.29
N SER A 729 -1.21 -15.97 -3.98
CA SER A 729 -0.35 -16.88 -3.22
C SER A 729 0.81 -17.42 -4.06
N ILE A 730 0.58 -17.68 -5.35
CA ILE A 730 1.61 -18.14 -6.29
C ILE A 730 2.61 -17.02 -6.57
N GLU A 731 2.12 -15.79 -6.79
CA GLU A 731 3.01 -14.65 -7.04
C GLU A 731 3.80 -14.26 -5.79
N ARG A 732 3.16 -14.29 -4.61
CA ARG A 732 3.84 -14.07 -3.33
C ARG A 732 5.00 -15.02 -3.10
N GLU A 733 4.85 -16.30 -3.44
CA GLU A 733 5.95 -17.26 -3.25
C GLU A 733 7.06 -17.10 -4.28
N ALA A 734 6.72 -16.73 -5.52
CA ALA A 734 7.74 -16.37 -6.52
C ALA A 734 8.61 -15.20 -6.05
N GLN A 735 7.99 -14.13 -5.54
CA GLN A 735 8.71 -12.96 -4.99
C GLN A 735 9.58 -13.32 -3.78
N ARG A 736 9.13 -14.25 -2.93
CA ARG A 736 9.93 -14.73 -1.79
C ARG A 736 11.20 -15.46 -2.22
N LEU A 737 11.12 -16.29 -3.26
CA LEU A 737 12.30 -16.95 -3.82
C LEU A 737 13.26 -15.94 -4.46
N GLU A 738 12.74 -14.91 -5.13
CA GLU A 738 13.55 -13.82 -5.71
C GLU A 738 14.30 -13.01 -4.64
N LYS A 739 13.64 -12.67 -3.53
CA LYS A 739 14.29 -12.02 -2.38
C LYS A 739 15.42 -12.85 -1.77
N ARG A 740 15.38 -14.18 -1.91
CA ARG A 740 16.44 -15.11 -1.48
C ARG A 740 17.57 -15.24 -2.50
N GLY A 741 17.54 -14.48 -3.59
CA GLY A 741 18.55 -14.52 -4.66
C GLY A 741 18.28 -15.55 -5.76
N LEU A 742 17.12 -16.23 -5.75
CA LEU A 742 16.76 -17.19 -6.79
C LEU A 742 16.15 -16.50 -8.01
N LYS A 743 16.48 -16.93 -9.23
CA LYS A 743 15.99 -16.30 -10.47
C LYS A 743 14.90 -17.13 -11.13
N ARG A 744 13.75 -16.50 -11.40
CA ARG A 744 12.63 -17.08 -12.15
C ARG A 744 13.09 -17.51 -13.55
N GLY A 745 12.68 -18.68 -14.01
CA GLY A 745 13.09 -19.30 -15.27
C GLY A 745 14.45 -20.04 -15.22
N VAL A 746 15.30 -19.73 -14.23
CA VAL A 746 16.62 -20.37 -14.04
C VAL A 746 16.57 -21.36 -12.87
N HIS A 747 16.28 -20.87 -11.66
CA HIS A 747 16.27 -21.65 -10.42
C HIS A 747 14.90 -22.23 -10.09
N PHE A 748 13.83 -21.57 -10.52
CA PHE A 748 12.45 -22.02 -10.34
C PHE A 748 11.55 -21.58 -11.50
N SER A 749 10.43 -22.26 -11.72
CA SER A 749 9.40 -21.90 -12.69
C SER A 749 8.06 -21.67 -12.01
N VAL A 750 7.20 -20.86 -12.63
CA VAL A 750 5.88 -20.53 -12.09
C VAL A 750 4.81 -20.77 -13.15
N LYS A 751 3.72 -21.43 -12.75
CA LYS A 751 2.49 -21.57 -13.53
C LYS A 751 1.34 -20.94 -12.75
N MET A 752 0.64 -19.99 -13.38
CA MET A 752 -0.53 -19.36 -12.77
C MET A 752 -1.74 -20.32 -12.74
N PRO A 753 -2.62 -20.23 -11.73
CA PRO A 753 -3.91 -20.91 -11.75
C PRO A 753 -4.81 -20.31 -12.85
N GLU A 754 -5.38 -21.17 -13.70
CA GLU A 754 -6.31 -20.81 -14.77
C GLU A 754 -7.51 -21.77 -14.77
N GLY A 755 -8.72 -21.27 -15.03
CA GLY A 755 -9.90 -22.14 -15.22
C GLY A 755 -10.29 -23.02 -14.03
N GLY A 756 -9.89 -22.67 -12.80
CA GLY A 756 -10.11 -23.49 -11.60
C GLY A 756 -9.03 -24.53 -11.32
N GLU A 757 -8.03 -24.67 -12.20
CA GLU A 757 -6.84 -25.47 -11.93
C GLU A 757 -5.88 -24.74 -10.97
N ALA A 758 -5.16 -25.51 -10.14
CA ALA A 758 -4.15 -24.95 -9.24
C ALA A 758 -2.89 -24.55 -10.02
N GLY A 759 -2.39 -23.35 -9.74
CA GLY A 759 -1.05 -22.94 -10.16
C GLY A 759 0.02 -23.57 -9.28
N TYR A 760 1.28 -23.39 -9.67
CA TYR A 760 2.40 -23.87 -8.89
C TYR A 760 3.68 -23.07 -9.08
N VAL A 761 4.54 -23.11 -8.07
CA VAL A 761 5.95 -22.72 -8.12
C VAL A 761 6.79 -23.99 -8.02
N TYR A 762 7.59 -24.28 -9.02
CA TYR A 762 8.45 -25.47 -9.08
C TYR A 762 9.91 -25.08 -8.94
N ILE A 763 10.59 -25.57 -7.92
CA ILE A 763 12.00 -25.28 -7.66
C ILE A 763 12.84 -26.42 -8.21
N ARG A 764 13.81 -26.07 -9.05
CA ARG A 764 14.72 -27.06 -9.65
C ARG A 764 15.79 -27.47 -8.64
N SER A 765 16.39 -28.64 -8.85
CA SER A 765 17.51 -29.13 -8.02
C SER A 765 18.66 -28.13 -7.97
N GLU A 766 18.97 -27.49 -9.10
CA GLU A 766 19.99 -26.43 -9.19
C GLU A 766 19.59 -25.18 -8.39
N GLY A 767 18.30 -24.90 -8.26
CA GLY A 767 17.79 -23.83 -7.41
C GLY A 767 18.00 -24.12 -5.92
N LEU A 768 17.81 -25.37 -5.48
CA LEU A 768 18.11 -25.78 -4.11
C LEU A 768 19.62 -25.76 -3.82
N ALA A 769 20.43 -26.25 -4.75
CA ALA A 769 21.90 -26.17 -4.65
C ALA A 769 22.39 -24.72 -4.58
N TYR A 770 21.84 -23.82 -5.41
CA TYR A 770 22.21 -22.42 -5.38
C TYR A 770 21.76 -21.71 -4.09
N ALA A 771 20.60 -22.06 -3.54
CA ALA A 771 20.19 -21.58 -2.23
C ALA A 771 21.15 -22.06 -1.13
N ALA A 772 21.62 -23.31 -1.19
CA ALA A 772 22.63 -23.84 -0.29
C ALA A 772 23.99 -23.13 -0.43
N TYR A 773 24.41 -22.80 -1.66
CA TYR A 773 25.59 -21.96 -1.90
C TYR A 773 25.42 -20.57 -1.24
N LEU A 774 24.29 -19.90 -1.48
CA LEU A 774 24.01 -18.58 -0.92
C LEU A 774 23.96 -18.58 0.62
N SER A 775 23.53 -19.69 1.23
CA SER A 775 23.51 -19.84 2.70
C SER A 775 24.90 -19.79 3.35
N VAL A 776 25.97 -20.08 2.60
CA VAL A 776 27.35 -20.07 3.10
C VAL A 776 28.14 -18.89 2.54
N HIS A 777 28.01 -18.63 1.23
CA HIS A 777 28.88 -17.72 0.48
C HIS A 777 28.19 -16.43 0.03
N GLY A 778 26.91 -16.22 0.35
CA GLY A 778 26.17 -15.02 0.00
C GLY A 778 26.79 -13.76 0.62
N LYS A 779 27.08 -12.72 -0.19
CA LYS A 779 27.75 -11.50 0.30
C LYS A 779 26.86 -10.67 1.23
N ASP A 780 25.56 -10.66 0.98
CA ASP A 780 24.55 -9.98 1.79
C ASP A 780 24.15 -10.84 3.00
N LYS A 781 24.10 -10.24 4.20
CA LYS A 781 23.84 -10.96 5.45
C LYS A 781 22.40 -11.43 5.55
N ASP A 782 21.44 -10.58 5.21
CA ASP A 782 20.01 -10.88 5.30
C ASP A 782 19.63 -11.97 4.28
N GLN A 783 20.18 -11.90 3.06
CA GLN A 783 20.01 -12.94 2.04
C GLN A 783 20.59 -14.28 2.48
N ARG A 784 21.77 -14.28 3.11
CA ARG A 784 22.44 -15.50 3.59
C ARG A 784 21.62 -16.21 4.67
N GLU A 785 21.08 -15.45 5.63
CA GLU A 785 20.21 -15.97 6.68
C GLU A 785 18.90 -16.53 6.08
N LEU A 786 18.25 -15.79 5.16
CA LEU A 786 17.03 -16.25 4.48
C LEU A 786 17.24 -17.51 3.64
N ALA A 787 18.40 -17.64 2.97
CA ALA A 787 18.76 -18.81 2.18
C ALA A 787 19.06 -20.02 3.09
N ALA A 788 19.74 -19.81 4.23
CA ALA A 788 20.01 -20.85 5.22
C ALA A 788 18.70 -21.40 5.83
N ASP A 789 17.77 -20.52 6.18
CA ASP A 789 16.47 -20.92 6.72
C ASP A 789 15.63 -21.69 5.70
N PHE A 790 15.65 -21.28 4.43
CA PHE A 790 14.97 -22.00 3.36
C PHE A 790 15.51 -23.44 3.22
N VAL A 791 16.84 -23.61 3.13
CA VAL A 791 17.48 -24.93 3.02
C VAL A 791 17.13 -25.82 4.20
N LYS A 792 17.17 -25.27 5.42
CA LYS A 792 16.81 -26.00 6.64
C LYS A 792 15.37 -26.53 6.59
N ILE A 793 14.42 -25.72 6.13
CA ILE A 793 13.00 -26.13 6.01
C ILE A 793 12.86 -27.25 4.98
N ILE A 794 13.54 -27.15 3.84
CA ILE A 794 13.46 -28.17 2.79
C ILE A 794 14.04 -29.51 3.25
N LEU A 795 15.17 -29.50 3.97
CA LEU A 795 15.75 -30.72 4.55
C LEU A 795 14.80 -31.36 5.58
N GLN A 796 14.17 -30.57 6.42
CA GLN A 796 13.18 -31.05 7.38
C GLN A 796 11.97 -31.70 6.67
N ARG A 797 11.49 -31.11 5.58
CA ARG A 797 10.41 -31.69 4.76
C ARG A 797 10.84 -32.94 4.01
N ALA A 798 12.08 -33.00 3.56
CA ALA A 798 12.63 -34.19 2.94
C ALA A 798 12.70 -35.36 3.95
N GLU A 799 13.03 -35.07 5.21
CA GLU A 799 12.97 -36.04 6.30
C GLU A 799 11.54 -36.52 6.59
N GLU A 800 10.55 -35.63 6.59
CA GLU A 800 9.12 -35.99 6.69
C GLU A 800 8.64 -36.87 5.52
N ALA A 801 9.20 -36.67 4.33
CA ALA A 801 8.82 -37.38 3.10
C ALA A 801 9.45 -38.77 2.97
N GLY A 802 10.51 -39.07 3.74
CA GLY A 802 11.16 -40.38 3.82
C GLY A 802 12.68 -40.33 3.69
N GLU A 803 13.34 -41.36 4.21
CA GLU A 803 14.81 -41.44 4.30
C GLU A 803 15.52 -41.25 2.96
N ASP A 804 14.97 -41.80 1.87
CA ASP A 804 15.54 -41.67 0.53
C ASP A 804 15.42 -40.24 -0.02
N VAL A 805 14.32 -39.53 0.31
CA VAL A 805 14.11 -38.14 -0.06
C VAL A 805 15.08 -37.23 0.72
N ARG A 806 15.25 -37.49 2.02
CA ARG A 806 16.22 -36.79 2.88
C ARG A 806 17.63 -36.89 2.32
N LYS A 807 18.11 -38.12 2.07
CA LYS A 807 19.46 -38.35 1.51
C LYS A 807 19.67 -37.61 0.20
N LYS A 808 18.65 -37.59 -0.67
CA LYS A 808 18.76 -36.89 -1.96
C LYS A 808 18.80 -35.37 -1.81
N ALA A 809 18.01 -34.81 -0.89
CA ALA A 809 18.04 -33.39 -0.59
C ALA A 809 19.36 -32.97 0.08
N GLU A 810 19.90 -33.77 0.99
CA GLU A 810 21.20 -33.57 1.63
C GLU A 810 22.34 -33.57 0.61
N GLU A 811 22.34 -34.52 -0.34
CA GLU A 811 23.33 -34.59 -1.41
C GLU A 811 23.38 -33.27 -2.22
N ILE A 812 22.22 -32.77 -2.63
CA ILE A 812 22.09 -31.51 -3.40
C ILE A 812 22.55 -30.30 -2.58
N VAL A 813 22.22 -30.27 -1.28
CA VAL A 813 22.59 -29.18 -0.38
C VAL A 813 24.09 -29.17 -0.11
N GLU A 814 24.71 -30.32 0.15
CA GLU A 814 26.15 -30.41 0.39
C GLU A 814 26.94 -30.09 -0.89
N GLU A 815 26.49 -30.53 -2.06
CA GLU A 815 27.08 -30.14 -3.35
C GLU A 815 27.01 -28.62 -3.56
N GLY A 816 25.86 -28.01 -3.28
CA GLY A 816 25.67 -26.56 -3.37
C GLY A 816 26.56 -25.77 -2.42
N LYS A 817 26.71 -26.19 -1.16
CA LYS A 817 27.62 -25.54 -0.19
C LYS A 817 29.10 -25.63 -0.62
N ALA A 818 29.46 -26.70 -1.32
CA ALA A 818 30.81 -26.94 -1.82
C ALA A 818 31.13 -26.19 -3.13
N TRP A 819 30.15 -25.52 -3.75
CA TRP A 819 30.42 -24.65 -4.90
C TRP A 819 31.36 -23.52 -4.48
N GLY A 820 32.57 -23.52 -5.06
CA GLY A 820 33.64 -22.56 -4.74
C GLY A 820 34.81 -23.09 -3.91
N SER A 821 34.73 -24.30 -3.32
CA SER A 821 35.82 -24.89 -2.52
C SER A 821 36.69 -25.94 -3.25
N LEU A 822 36.42 -26.24 -4.52
CA LEU A 822 37.21 -27.19 -5.30
C LEU A 822 38.58 -26.61 -5.70
N LYS A 823 39.60 -26.85 -4.88
CA LYS A 823 41.00 -26.89 -5.36
C LYS A 823 41.13 -28.10 -6.29
N LEU A 824 41.25 -27.87 -7.59
CA LEU A 824 41.46 -28.86 -8.65
C LEU A 824 42.86 -29.52 -8.58
N LYS A 825 43.21 -30.14 -7.45
CA LYS A 825 44.40 -31.00 -7.36
C LYS A 825 43.99 -32.39 -6.87
N GLY A 826 44.01 -33.37 -7.79
CA GLY A 826 43.81 -34.79 -7.47
C GLY A 826 42.35 -35.26 -7.42
N PHE A 827 41.44 -34.66 -8.21
CA PHE A 827 40.03 -35.09 -8.24
C PHE A 827 39.88 -36.41 -9.00
N GLU A 828 39.29 -37.42 -8.37
CA GLU A 828 38.97 -38.73 -8.95
C GLU A 828 37.50 -39.08 -8.63
N LYS A 829 36.65 -39.20 -9.66
CA LYS A 829 35.22 -39.52 -9.47
C LYS A 829 34.76 -40.58 -10.47
N LYS A 830 34.02 -41.57 -9.97
CA LYS A 830 33.33 -42.56 -10.79
C LYS A 830 32.01 -41.99 -11.31
N VAL A 831 31.78 -42.10 -12.61
CA VAL A 831 30.57 -41.63 -13.28
C VAL A 831 30.07 -42.76 -14.17
N GLU A 832 28.79 -43.09 -14.06
CA GLU A 832 28.16 -44.10 -14.90
C GLU A 832 27.53 -43.41 -16.11
N VAL A 833 27.90 -43.84 -17.32
CA VAL A 833 27.33 -43.35 -18.57
C VAL A 833 26.93 -44.58 -19.40
N ASP A 834 25.67 -44.63 -19.82
CA ASP A 834 25.10 -45.72 -20.64
C ASP A 834 25.35 -47.14 -20.08
N GLY A 835 25.31 -47.29 -18.75
CA GLY A 835 25.45 -48.58 -18.06
C GLY A 835 26.90 -49.08 -17.87
N ASN A 836 27.91 -48.24 -18.14
CA ASN A 836 29.31 -48.53 -17.86
C ASN A 836 29.90 -47.51 -16.86
N GLU A 837 30.65 -48.01 -15.87
CA GLU A 837 31.39 -47.16 -14.92
C GLU A 837 32.67 -46.60 -15.56
N HIS A 838 32.82 -45.28 -15.54
CA HIS A 838 34.04 -44.57 -15.95
C HIS A 838 34.66 -43.83 -14.75
N VAL A 839 35.98 -43.88 -14.61
CA VAL A 839 36.72 -43.11 -13.59
C VAL A 839 37.32 -41.87 -14.27
N VAL A 840 36.92 -40.68 -13.82
CA VAL A 840 37.49 -39.42 -14.30
C VAL A 840 38.54 -38.95 -13.29
N LYS A 841 39.80 -38.86 -13.70
CA LYS A 841 40.90 -38.26 -12.93
C LYS A 841 41.31 -36.91 -13.52
N VAL A 842 41.50 -35.91 -12.67
CA VAL A 842 42.03 -34.59 -13.06
C VAL A 842 43.45 -34.44 -12.52
N ILE A 843 44.43 -34.39 -13.43
CA ILE A 843 45.85 -34.19 -13.13
C ILE A 843 46.26 -32.84 -13.74
N ASP A 844 46.66 -31.89 -12.87
CA ASP A 844 47.25 -30.57 -13.20
C ASP A 844 46.99 -30.04 -14.63
N GLY A 845 45.73 -29.70 -14.92
CA GLY A 845 45.36 -28.93 -16.13
C GLY A 845 44.95 -29.73 -17.37
N SER A 846 44.93 -31.07 -17.34
CA SER A 846 44.29 -31.89 -18.38
C SER A 846 43.42 -33.01 -17.79
N ALA A 847 42.36 -33.37 -18.51
CA ALA A 847 41.46 -34.49 -18.17
C ALA A 847 41.72 -35.64 -19.15
N GLU A 848 42.09 -36.81 -18.63
CA GLU A 848 42.17 -38.05 -19.41
C GLU A 848 41.03 -39.00 -19.01
N LEU A 849 40.37 -39.58 -20.00
CA LEU A 849 39.38 -40.64 -19.84
C LEU A 849 40.08 -41.98 -20.02
N GLU A 850 40.15 -42.80 -18.98
CA GLU A 850 40.57 -44.19 -19.10
C GLU A 850 39.35 -45.06 -19.45
N GLU A 851 39.27 -45.53 -20.70
CA GLU A 851 38.31 -46.57 -21.11
C GLU A 851 38.84 -47.94 -20.66
N SER A 852 38.26 -48.50 -19.59
CA SER A 852 38.46 -49.92 -19.28
C SER A 852 37.60 -50.78 -20.20
N ARG A 853 38.16 -51.28 -21.31
CA ARG A 853 37.57 -52.39 -22.06
C ARG A 853 37.64 -53.67 -21.23
N ARG A 854 36.48 -54.18 -20.80
CA ARG A 854 36.26 -55.63 -20.63
C ARG A 854 35.02 -56.05 -21.42
N GLY A 855 35.27 -56.59 -22.60
CA GLY A 855 34.34 -57.49 -23.27
C GLY A 855 34.57 -58.91 -22.77
N ARG A 856 33.46 -59.55 -22.34
CA ARG A 856 33.29 -60.91 -21.81
C ARG A 856 33.85 -61.23 -20.42
#